data_AF-S6FN54-F1
#
_entry.id   AF-S6FN54-F1
#
_cell.length_a   1.000
_cell.length_b   1.000
_cell.length_c   1.000
_cell.angle_alpha   90.00
_cell.angle_beta   90.00
_cell.angle_gamma   90.00
#
_symmetry.space_group_name_H-M   'P 1'
#
loop_
_entity.id
_entity.type
_entity.pdbx_description
1 polymer ?
#
loop_
_entity_poly.entity_id
_entity_poly.type
_entity_poly.pdbx_seq_one_letter_code
_entity_poly.pdbx_strand_id
1 'polypeptide(L)'
;MKKTSKNFFKILVSNIALIFSVNLFLPTIEVLADVKVEENIIVNSEYNDNNNDGKPEDWNYYANGGNYISSVVSNTIKEKPTSLLLDITKQDKNTVIVHQTVKLSENSLDKKYSFSQWLKTEDLNGGIANIRLQIVNKSNKKIDILELTPKLTGTSDWTKLETQLDIPKKLNGEEVYGIKIENYISSNTTGKVYFNAPTLKAIGDLNNTQVKATIASVDTLVKNGGYENVKSDGVPESWGVWKSTGGLEVSTDKNIFKDGKTSVKIENEIPGRSSRGILNQTIKNIPQEMQKQSVKISQWIKTEGFKGKGLSLRLQYKDTSGNKVEPMSIVTIDATENMDWTNFEYVIDLPQEILGNIIFEYLYDDSEGKVWIDNTTVEQYIKVKSIIANPSMIKLNSSESKNINLEFNPVNATNKNVKFETSDSAIVVVDGNGSVQAVNKGIAKITVIQEKENIKIEIPVLVGDTDIIKIKKIDDINIKQSEVASGIIEAKSINGDKLSYELLANPANGTVNLKETGNFDYYPNKNFYGTDSFTIAIKDEKENYGLLQINVNVNKLNGSPIFDNFIIKTNENTKVSKELIAKDPEGESLTFKILKDTKNGKFTIKNGEYEYTPNNNFNGYDFVQVIAKDSYGNETLAEGTIFVSPSLDNIKALVKSEHPRLLAEKSDFDRIKKLIKTDKNAKDWYSKLKIKVDKIINNPVVPYNKTDGVRLDTLASKNIVDLAFMYQITGDTKYADRAWLELENVSVNYPDWSNQHLLDTAMTSNGVAIGYDWLYDYLNDNQKNIIENAIVNKSLKIALEHYTKNNHHFVEDGFNWNFVCNTGFSTSALAIVGGNNTDLATQIIQEAFKSIQHGLPQYAPEGASIEGISYWDYGTRYLVYFLSAVSSSIKGDNPFIKAPGIKYTAEYPIFMTGKAGTYNYSDNDLVNPIGYLNLWFAKELNRPELTWYHKYYMEQKDSNVNVYDLLWYDPSLYTGDIPKELDKSYKNQSVITMREDWTSKSTSFLGFKGGLNGAPHGDLDIGSFVYDSLGIRWAMDLGKENYNLPGYWDKGSNGERWTYYRKKAEGHNTLVINPSKDLDQAVPAYAPIIDMKLNNKNGGYGILDLTEAYEKDAIKINRGFNFINRDELLMRDEFLLKQEGEVIWQMHTKAEPELIEGGKAVILKDGDKRLYVKLLEQNNLVFEVVDAKPYAKSINPTGQNENIGIKKLIVKAKSKEGNINVWMAPFMQNEQIPKNSPEVKPLSNWGEYY
;
A
#
# COMPACT_ATOMS: atom_id res chain seq x y z
N MET A 1 10.37 29.89 -58.46
CA MET A 1 9.38 30.99 -58.48
C MET A 1 9.10 31.37 -57.03
N LYS A 2 9.61 32.53 -56.62
CA LYS A 2 8.86 33.72 -56.14
C LYS A 2 8.42 33.58 -54.66
N LYS A 3 9.03 34.33 -53.73
CA LYS A 3 8.71 35.74 -53.37
C LYS A 3 7.31 35.81 -52.73
N THR A 4 7.02 36.46 -51.59
CA THR A 4 7.48 37.73 -51.00
C THR A 4 6.68 37.92 -49.69
N SER A 5 7.27 38.18 -48.52
CA SER A 5 7.54 39.49 -47.87
C SER A 5 6.39 40.21 -47.13
N LYS A 6 6.58 40.39 -45.81
CA LYS A 6 6.48 41.60 -44.96
C LYS A 6 5.33 42.63 -45.13
N ASN A 7 4.81 43.09 -43.99
CA ASN A 7 4.46 44.48 -43.65
C ASN A 7 4.66 44.68 -42.12
N PHE A 8 5.50 45.62 -41.62
CA PHE A 8 5.38 47.10 -41.48
C PHE A 8 4.40 47.51 -40.35
N PHE A 9 4.56 48.50 -39.46
CA PHE A 9 5.60 49.42 -38.94
C PHE A 9 4.88 50.37 -37.94
N LYS A 10 5.55 50.90 -36.89
CA LYS A 10 5.32 52.25 -36.26
C LYS A 10 6.42 52.49 -35.20
N ILE A 11 7.47 53.31 -35.49
CA ILE A 11 7.64 54.79 -35.22
C ILE A 11 7.94 55.07 -33.72
N LEU A 12 8.91 55.89 -33.24
CA LEU A 12 10.01 56.74 -33.76
C LEU A 12 10.68 57.48 -32.56
N VAL A 13 12.04 57.54 -32.47
CA VAL A 13 12.97 58.64 -32.02
C VAL A 13 12.90 59.13 -30.54
N SER A 14 13.98 59.39 -29.75
CA SER A 14 15.16 60.26 -30.00
C SER A 14 16.28 60.18 -28.92
N ASN A 15 17.55 60.25 -29.37
CA ASN A 15 18.76 61.02 -28.92
C ASN A 15 19.28 60.97 -27.45
N ILE A 16 20.51 60.47 -27.13
CA ILE A 16 21.91 60.96 -27.32
C ILE A 16 22.39 62.00 -26.27
N ALA A 17 23.47 61.68 -25.53
CA ALA A 17 24.68 62.50 -25.20
C ALA A 17 25.38 62.01 -23.88
N LEU A 18 26.63 61.48 -23.92
CA LEU A 18 27.96 62.14 -23.68
C LEU A 18 28.23 62.49 -22.18
N ILE A 19 29.40 62.40 -21.49
CA ILE A 19 30.83 62.10 -21.78
C ILE A 19 31.66 62.19 -20.45
N PHE A 20 32.75 61.40 -20.30
CA PHE A 20 34.03 61.57 -19.53
C PHE A 20 34.01 61.70 -17.97
N SER A 21 35.01 61.35 -17.14
CA SER A 21 36.49 61.14 -17.22
C SER A 21 36.96 60.45 -15.90
N VAL A 22 37.82 59.42 -15.88
CA VAL A 22 39.32 59.36 -15.75
C VAL A 22 39.93 59.65 -14.33
N ASN A 23 40.61 58.62 -13.79
CA ASN A 23 41.81 58.53 -12.93
C ASN A 23 41.86 59.03 -11.45
N LEU A 24 42.30 58.15 -10.51
CA LEU A 24 43.64 58.09 -9.85
C LEU A 24 43.62 57.46 -8.42
N PHE A 25 44.45 56.42 -8.23
CA PHE A 25 45.36 56.05 -7.10
C PHE A 25 45.02 56.28 -5.60
N LEU A 26 45.03 55.16 -4.83
CA LEU A 26 45.70 54.80 -3.54
C LEU A 26 45.80 55.81 -2.34
N PRO A 27 46.16 55.39 -1.10
CA PRO A 27 45.62 54.37 -0.17
C PRO A 27 45.48 54.89 1.29
N THR A 28 45.30 53.97 2.27
CA THR A 28 45.36 54.12 3.76
C THR A 28 44.18 54.79 4.49
N ILE A 29 43.81 54.47 5.74
CA ILE A 29 43.67 53.26 6.59
C ILE A 29 42.86 53.77 7.83
N GLU A 30 42.11 52.87 8.48
CA GLU A 30 41.57 52.91 9.87
C GLU A 30 40.36 53.77 10.27
N VAL A 31 39.26 53.02 10.50
CA VAL A 31 38.42 52.91 11.71
C VAL A 31 37.63 54.14 12.18
N LEU A 32 36.30 54.04 12.01
CA LEU A 32 35.26 54.10 13.06
C LEU A 32 33.89 53.88 12.38
N ALA A 33 33.34 52.66 12.48
CA ALA A 33 31.98 52.41 12.01
C ALA A 33 31.01 52.73 13.16
N ASP A 34 30.44 53.94 13.10
CA ASP A 34 29.20 54.28 13.80
C ASP A 34 28.09 53.31 13.37
N VAL A 35 27.42 52.70 14.34
CA VAL A 35 26.19 51.94 14.12
C VAL A 35 25.07 52.93 13.79
N LYS A 36 24.69 53.02 12.52
CA LYS A 36 23.45 53.68 12.11
C LYS A 36 22.27 52.74 12.37
N VAL A 37 21.39 53.12 13.29
CA VAL A 37 20.04 52.55 13.44
C VAL A 37 19.23 52.96 12.20
N GLU A 38 18.74 52.00 11.42
CA GLU A 38 17.79 52.29 10.32
C GLU A 38 16.40 52.64 10.89
N GLU A 39 15.78 53.69 10.33
CA GLU A 39 14.51 54.26 10.76
C GLU A 39 13.33 53.28 10.61
N ASN A 40 12.47 53.23 11.62
CA ASN A 40 11.16 52.58 11.55
C ASN A 40 10.25 53.35 10.57
N ILE A 41 9.54 52.67 9.68
CA ILE A 41 8.65 53.32 8.69
C ILE A 41 7.32 53.75 9.32
N ILE A 42 6.87 53.05 10.36
CA ILE A 42 5.75 53.46 11.22
C ILE A 42 6.13 53.19 12.67
N VAL A 43 6.20 54.24 13.50
CA VAL A 43 6.26 54.14 14.97
C VAL A 43 5.09 54.93 15.51
N ASN A 44 4.13 54.24 16.14
CA ASN A 44 2.95 54.87 16.72
C ASN A 44 2.30 55.87 15.76
N SER A 45 1.54 55.39 14.77
CA SER A 45 0.39 56.17 14.37
C SER A 45 -0.57 56.16 15.57
N GLU A 46 -0.35 57.06 16.50
CA GLU A 46 -1.44 57.48 17.38
C GLU A 46 -2.62 57.72 16.43
N TYR A 47 -3.75 57.09 16.67
CA TYR A 47 -4.96 57.32 15.88
C TYR A 47 -5.40 58.75 16.19
N ASN A 48 -4.69 59.75 15.68
CA ASN A 48 -4.81 61.13 16.08
C ASN A 48 -6.00 61.74 15.37
N ASP A 49 -6.93 62.23 16.18
CA ASP A 49 -8.17 62.88 15.76
C ASP A 49 -8.11 64.33 16.24
N ASN A 50 -7.18 65.09 15.66
CA ASN A 50 -6.89 66.46 16.09
C ASN A 50 -8.08 67.42 15.84
N ASN A 51 -8.99 67.04 14.94
CA ASN A 51 -10.21 67.79 14.62
C ASN A 51 -11.45 67.30 15.41
N ASN A 52 -11.31 66.26 16.27
CA ASN A 52 -12.36 65.68 17.10
C ASN A 52 -13.60 65.19 16.31
N ASP A 53 -13.41 64.73 15.07
CA ASP A 53 -14.50 64.27 14.20
C ASP A 53 -14.81 62.76 14.34
N GLY A 54 -14.08 62.05 15.19
CA GLY A 54 -14.21 60.62 15.44
C GLY A 54 -13.40 59.75 14.46
N LYS A 55 -12.54 60.34 13.62
CA LYS A 55 -11.72 59.63 12.63
C LYS A 55 -10.25 60.01 12.76
N PRO A 56 -9.34 59.04 12.76
CA PRO A 56 -7.92 59.30 12.75
C PRO A 56 -7.48 59.87 11.40
N GLU A 57 -6.67 60.93 11.46
CA GLU A 57 -6.00 61.53 10.30
C GLU A 57 -5.17 60.47 9.54
N ASP A 58 -5.14 60.57 8.20
CA ASP A 58 -4.47 59.65 7.26
C ASP A 58 -5.03 58.21 7.15
N TRP A 59 -6.12 57.88 7.85
CA TRP A 59 -6.85 56.62 7.67
C TRP A 59 -8.11 56.80 6.82
N ASN A 60 -8.29 55.93 5.83
CA ASN A 60 -9.44 55.92 4.94
C ASN A 60 -10.47 54.90 5.41
N TYR A 61 -11.74 55.29 5.34
CA TYR A 61 -12.87 54.47 5.76
C TYR A 61 -13.61 53.95 4.53
N TYR A 62 -13.77 52.64 4.46
CA TYR A 62 -14.66 51.99 3.50
C TYR A 62 -15.71 51.19 4.25
N ALA A 63 -16.95 51.69 4.25
CA ALA A 63 -18.12 50.93 4.66
C ALA A 63 -19.31 51.37 3.81
N ASN A 64 -19.95 50.40 3.14
CA ASN A 64 -21.19 50.63 2.42
C ASN A 64 -22.36 50.09 3.26
N GLY A 65 -23.29 50.94 3.68
CA GLY A 65 -24.55 50.52 4.33
C GLY A 65 -24.42 49.88 5.72
N GLY A 66 -24.68 50.69 6.76
CA GLY A 66 -24.76 50.27 8.17
C GLY A 66 -24.55 51.46 9.11
N ASN A 67 -25.18 51.45 10.30
CA ASN A 67 -24.97 52.48 11.33
C ASN A 67 -23.84 52.01 12.25
N TYR A 68 -22.67 52.62 12.11
CA TYR A 68 -21.52 52.41 12.99
C TYR A 68 -20.96 53.78 13.41
N ILE A 69 -20.40 53.85 14.61
CA ILE A 69 -19.70 55.04 15.10
C ILE A 69 -18.23 54.65 15.22
N SER A 70 -17.36 55.33 14.47
CA SER A 70 -15.93 55.30 14.75
C SER A 70 -15.61 56.42 15.74
N SER A 71 -14.79 56.12 16.73
CA SER A 71 -14.24 57.14 17.62
C SER A 71 -12.83 56.78 18.03
N VAL A 72 -12.00 57.79 18.24
CA VAL A 72 -10.69 57.63 18.87
C VAL A 72 -10.89 57.72 20.38
N VAL A 73 -10.41 56.71 21.11
CA VAL A 73 -10.57 56.65 22.58
C VAL A 73 -9.21 56.89 23.25
N SER A 74 -9.15 57.89 24.12
CA SER A 74 -8.00 58.13 25.02
C SER A 74 -8.07 57.18 26.22
N ASN A 75 -7.31 56.09 26.18
CA ASN A 75 -7.31 55.11 27.26
C ASN A 75 -6.38 55.53 28.42
N THR A 76 -6.90 55.53 29.65
CA THR A 76 -6.16 55.71 30.92
C THR A 76 -5.52 54.41 31.41
N ILE A 77 -4.79 53.70 30.55
CA ILE A 77 -3.92 52.59 30.96
C ILE A 77 -2.47 53.08 30.79
N LYS A 78 -1.71 53.05 31.90
CA LYS A 78 -0.31 53.50 31.99
C LYS A 78 0.51 52.97 30.79
N GLU A 79 1.07 53.93 30.05
CA GLU A 79 2.18 53.80 29.09
C GLU A 79 1.88 53.33 27.64
N LYS A 80 0.67 53.55 27.06
CA LYS A 80 0.41 53.30 25.62
C LYS A 80 -0.51 54.34 24.92
N PRO A 81 -0.38 54.54 23.58
CA PRO A 81 -1.10 55.56 22.78
C PRO A 81 -2.60 55.28 22.53
N THR A 82 -3.30 56.28 21.95
CA THR A 82 -4.73 56.29 21.54
C THR A 82 -5.13 55.10 20.67
N SER A 83 -6.30 54.51 20.93
CA SER A 83 -6.84 53.36 20.17
C SER A 83 -7.99 53.76 19.25
N LEU A 84 -8.11 53.13 18.08
CA LEU A 84 -9.28 53.24 17.21
C LEU A 84 -10.37 52.29 17.71
N LEU A 85 -11.52 52.84 18.08
CA LEU A 85 -12.74 52.09 18.38
C LEU A 85 -13.68 52.12 17.19
N LEU A 86 -14.15 50.95 16.78
CA LEU A 86 -15.30 50.77 15.90
C LEU A 86 -16.44 50.16 16.70
N ASP A 87 -17.46 50.97 17.01
CA ASP A 87 -18.68 50.54 17.70
C ASP A 87 -19.78 50.27 16.66
N ILE A 88 -20.04 48.98 16.43
CA ILE A 88 -20.94 48.51 15.38
C ILE A 88 -22.28 48.12 16.01
N THR A 89 -23.21 49.07 15.99
CA THR A 89 -24.56 48.89 16.55
C THR A 89 -25.51 48.19 15.58
N LYS A 90 -25.30 48.34 14.26
CA LYS A 90 -26.05 47.62 13.21
C LYS A 90 -25.27 47.58 11.88
N GLN A 91 -25.03 46.39 11.33
CA GLN A 91 -24.32 46.18 10.06
C GLN A 91 -25.11 45.26 9.12
N ASP A 92 -25.27 45.68 7.86
CA ASP A 92 -25.86 44.82 6.81
C ASP A 92 -24.78 43.91 6.18
N LYS A 93 -25.05 43.25 5.04
CA LYS A 93 -24.17 42.25 4.36
C LYS A 93 -22.78 42.77 3.90
N ASN A 94 -22.35 43.96 4.31
CA ASN A 94 -21.14 44.61 3.83
C ASN A 94 -20.06 44.69 4.93
N THR A 95 -18.79 44.61 4.54
CA THR A 95 -17.62 44.65 5.45
C THR A 95 -17.24 46.08 5.84
N VAL A 96 -16.68 46.27 7.03
CA VAL A 96 -16.10 47.55 7.47
C VAL A 96 -14.58 47.45 7.38
N ILE A 97 -13.95 48.39 6.68
CA ILE A 97 -12.51 48.46 6.52
C ILE A 97 -12.02 49.87 6.86
N VAL A 98 -11.08 49.97 7.78
CA VAL A 98 -10.35 51.21 8.06
C VAL A 98 -8.90 50.98 7.73
N HIS A 99 -8.37 51.71 6.75
CA HIS A 99 -7.06 51.39 6.20
C HIS A 99 -6.17 52.61 5.96
N GLN A 100 -4.87 52.40 6.05
CA GLN A 100 -3.84 53.38 5.71
C GLN A 100 -2.93 52.78 4.65
N THR A 101 -2.54 53.58 3.65
CA THR A 101 -1.53 53.16 2.66
C THR A 101 -0.21 53.86 2.94
N VAL A 102 0.80 53.05 3.24
CA VAL A 102 2.15 53.47 3.58
C VAL A 102 2.98 53.38 2.32
N LYS A 103 3.37 54.53 1.78
CA LYS A 103 4.23 54.60 0.59
C LYS A 103 5.67 54.28 0.98
N LEU A 104 6.32 53.43 0.19
CA LEU A 104 7.69 53.02 0.43
C LEU A 104 8.63 53.76 -0.54
N SER A 105 9.74 54.28 -0.02
CA SER A 105 10.80 54.87 -0.84
C SER A 105 11.59 53.76 -1.57
N GLU A 106 12.37 54.10 -2.61
CA GLU A 106 13.21 53.10 -3.30
C GLU A 106 14.20 52.38 -2.35
N ASN A 107 14.68 53.06 -1.30
CA ASN A 107 15.57 52.50 -0.28
C ASN A 107 14.84 51.62 0.76
N SER A 108 13.50 51.60 0.71
CA SER A 108 12.62 50.78 1.55
C SER A 108 12.10 49.53 0.81
N LEU A 109 12.59 49.28 -0.41
CA LEU A 109 12.30 48.09 -1.21
C LEU A 109 13.52 47.14 -1.18
N ASP A 110 13.29 45.88 -1.54
CA ASP A 110 14.22 44.75 -1.35
C ASP A 110 14.60 44.48 0.11
N LYS A 111 13.66 44.73 1.03
CA LYS A 111 13.84 44.57 2.48
C LYS A 111 12.78 43.67 3.11
N LYS A 112 13.13 43.06 4.24
CA LYS A 112 12.23 42.37 5.14
C LYS A 112 11.69 43.33 6.17
N TYR A 113 10.40 43.23 6.46
CA TYR A 113 9.71 44.04 7.45
C TYR A 113 9.03 43.17 8.50
N SER A 114 9.09 43.58 9.76
CA SER A 114 8.21 43.07 10.81
C SER A 114 7.03 44.00 10.96
N PHE A 115 5.82 43.45 10.95
CA PHE A 115 4.59 44.16 11.27
C PHE A 115 4.01 43.65 12.59
N SER A 116 3.48 44.55 13.42
CA SER A 116 2.69 44.18 14.59
C SER A 116 1.59 45.18 14.88
N GLN A 117 0.43 44.72 15.36
CA GLN A 117 -0.65 45.59 15.82
C GLN A 117 -1.52 44.86 16.86
N TRP A 118 -2.03 45.61 17.85
CA TRP A 118 -2.92 45.08 18.88
C TRP A 118 -4.39 45.17 18.46
N LEU A 119 -5.15 44.14 18.79
CA LEU A 119 -6.58 44.01 18.51
C LEU A 119 -7.32 43.49 19.75
N LYS A 120 -8.47 44.09 20.09
CA LYS A 120 -9.37 43.65 21.17
C LYS A 120 -10.82 43.71 20.69
N THR A 121 -11.68 42.80 21.17
CA THR A 121 -13.11 42.76 20.82
C THR A 121 -14.00 42.69 22.07
N GLU A 122 -15.13 43.40 22.07
CA GLU A 122 -16.16 43.32 23.11
C GLU A 122 -17.52 43.04 22.47
N ASP A 123 -18.16 41.96 22.91
CA ASP A 123 -19.49 41.50 22.48
C ASP A 123 -19.64 41.37 20.96
N LEU A 124 -18.56 40.91 20.28
CA LEU A 124 -18.54 40.76 18.84
C LEU A 124 -19.35 39.55 18.38
N ASN A 125 -20.53 39.79 17.82
CA ASN A 125 -21.50 38.78 17.40
C ASN A 125 -21.60 38.71 15.86
N GLY A 126 -21.73 37.49 15.33
CA GLY A 126 -22.04 37.22 13.92
C GLY A 126 -20.86 37.16 12.94
N GLY A 127 -19.67 37.66 13.32
CA GLY A 127 -18.52 37.75 12.42
C GLY A 127 -17.15 37.83 13.12
N ILE A 128 -16.11 38.22 12.36
CA ILE A 128 -14.71 38.29 12.78
C ILE A 128 -14.17 39.73 12.71
N ALA A 129 -13.22 40.03 13.58
CA ALA A 129 -12.31 41.17 13.47
C ALA A 129 -10.89 40.67 13.14
N ASN A 130 -10.19 41.35 12.23
CA ASN A 130 -8.85 40.99 11.81
C ASN A 130 -8.03 42.19 11.32
N ILE A 131 -6.72 41.98 11.12
CA ILE A 131 -5.81 42.88 10.42
C ILE A 131 -5.36 42.23 9.11
N ARG A 132 -5.35 42.98 8.01
CA ARG A 132 -4.86 42.54 6.71
C ARG A 132 -3.80 43.49 6.18
N LEU A 133 -2.79 42.95 5.50
CA LEU A 133 -1.72 43.71 4.87
C LEU A 133 -1.75 43.44 3.38
N GLN A 134 -1.88 44.48 2.56
CA GLN A 134 -1.85 44.38 1.10
C GLN A 134 -0.58 45.04 0.56
N ILE A 135 0.15 44.34 -0.31
CA ILE A 135 1.21 44.97 -1.11
C ILE A 135 0.55 45.62 -2.33
N VAL A 136 0.83 46.90 -2.58
CA VAL A 136 0.16 47.68 -3.64
C VAL A 136 1.15 48.30 -4.62
N ASN A 137 0.69 48.50 -5.86
CA ASN A 137 1.43 49.20 -6.91
C ASN A 137 1.20 50.72 -6.87
N LYS A 138 1.84 51.48 -7.79
CA LYS A 138 1.74 52.95 -7.89
C LYS A 138 0.31 53.48 -8.07
N SER A 139 -0.61 52.65 -8.58
CA SER A 139 -2.05 52.97 -8.71
C SER A 139 -2.87 52.57 -7.47
N ASN A 140 -2.23 52.19 -6.37
CA ASN A 140 -2.84 51.67 -5.14
C ASN A 140 -3.67 50.38 -5.31
N LYS A 141 -3.42 49.63 -6.41
CA LYS A 141 -4.03 48.34 -6.69
C LYS A 141 -3.25 47.24 -5.98
N LYS A 142 -3.98 46.30 -5.37
CA LYS A 142 -3.45 45.13 -4.68
C LYS A 142 -2.69 44.19 -5.63
N ILE A 143 -1.44 43.92 -5.30
CA ILE A 143 -0.57 42.91 -5.93
C ILE A 143 -0.64 41.59 -5.16
N ASP A 144 -0.64 41.67 -3.82
CA ASP A 144 -0.71 40.52 -2.90
C ASP A 144 -1.41 40.90 -1.58
N ILE A 145 -1.88 39.92 -0.80
CA ILE A 145 -2.55 40.12 0.49
C ILE A 145 -2.24 39.04 1.52
N LEU A 146 -1.93 39.49 2.73
CA LEU A 146 -1.76 38.66 3.90
C LEU A 146 -2.84 39.00 4.93
N GLU A 147 -3.63 38.00 5.33
CA GLU A 147 -4.54 38.13 6.47
C GLU A 147 -3.88 37.56 7.72
N LEU A 148 -3.84 38.32 8.82
CA LEU A 148 -3.20 37.85 10.05
C LEU A 148 -4.13 36.88 10.81
N THR A 149 -3.54 36.06 11.67
CA THR A 149 -4.24 35.12 12.56
C THR A 149 -3.66 35.23 13.98
N PRO A 150 -4.47 35.01 15.04
CA PRO A 150 -5.87 34.61 15.02
C PRO A 150 -6.83 35.73 14.58
N LYS A 151 -7.96 35.33 13.98
CA LYS A 151 -9.12 36.19 13.74
C LYS A 151 -9.97 36.22 15.01
N LEU A 152 -10.27 37.40 15.56
CA LEU A 152 -11.01 37.49 16.82
C LEU A 152 -12.52 37.42 16.59
N THR A 153 -13.21 36.66 17.45
CA THR A 153 -14.67 36.51 17.51
C THR A 153 -15.13 36.64 18.97
N GLY A 154 -16.36 37.06 19.22
CA GLY A 154 -16.86 37.21 20.59
C GLY A 154 -16.10 38.28 21.37
N THR A 155 -16.06 38.15 22.69
CA THR A 155 -15.29 39.03 23.57
C THR A 155 -13.89 38.45 23.75
N SER A 156 -12.87 39.21 23.36
CA SER A 156 -11.45 38.82 23.47
C SER A 156 -10.64 40.01 23.94
N ASP A 157 -9.75 39.78 24.91
CA ASP A 157 -8.85 40.83 25.41
C ASP A 157 -7.74 41.17 24.39
N TRP A 158 -6.94 42.20 24.69
CA TRP A 158 -5.87 42.68 23.82
C TRP A 158 -4.95 41.54 23.34
N THR A 159 -5.02 41.27 22.04
CA THR A 159 -4.22 40.27 21.33
C THR A 159 -3.29 40.99 20.35
N LYS A 160 -1.99 40.71 20.42
CA LYS A 160 -1.01 41.26 19.47
C LYS A 160 -0.92 40.34 18.26
N LEU A 161 -1.22 40.86 17.08
CA LEU A 161 -1.00 40.15 15.82
C LEU A 161 0.33 40.63 15.22
N GLU A 162 1.23 39.70 14.92
CA GLU A 162 2.57 39.98 14.40
C GLU A 162 2.87 39.12 13.18
N THR A 163 3.61 39.65 12.23
CA THR A 163 4.05 38.92 11.04
C THR A 163 5.30 39.55 10.43
N GLN A 164 5.93 38.86 9.47
CA GLN A 164 7.01 39.40 8.67
C GLN A 164 6.61 39.41 7.19
N LEU A 165 7.05 40.43 6.47
CA LEU A 165 6.76 40.67 5.07
C LEU A 165 8.05 40.88 4.29
N ASP A 166 8.21 40.15 3.20
CA ASP A 166 9.28 40.38 2.24
C ASP A 166 8.77 41.36 1.18
N ILE A 167 9.43 42.52 1.03
CA ILE A 167 9.01 43.57 0.09
C ILE A 167 10.06 43.71 -1.01
N PRO A 168 9.98 42.93 -2.10
CA PRO A 168 10.88 43.08 -3.23
C PRO A 168 10.51 44.31 -4.07
N LYS A 169 11.43 44.79 -4.92
CA LYS A 169 11.13 45.85 -5.90
C LYS A 169 10.03 45.47 -6.90
N LYS A 170 9.91 44.17 -7.22
CA LYS A 170 8.86 43.62 -8.09
C LYS A 170 8.28 42.35 -7.50
N LEU A 171 6.97 42.23 -7.50
CA LEU A 171 6.22 41.05 -7.06
C LEU A 171 5.16 40.72 -8.13
N ASN A 172 5.07 39.46 -8.54
CA ASN A 172 4.18 39.01 -9.63
C ASN A 172 4.30 39.82 -10.94
N GLY A 173 5.51 40.32 -11.24
CA GLY A 173 5.80 41.10 -12.46
C GLY A 173 5.43 42.59 -12.40
N GLU A 174 4.79 43.06 -11.31
CA GLU A 174 4.44 44.47 -11.10
C GLU A 174 5.41 45.17 -10.12
N GLU A 175 5.62 46.49 -10.28
CA GLU A 175 6.43 47.29 -9.35
C GLU A 175 5.71 47.52 -8.03
N VAL A 176 6.38 47.20 -6.92
CA VAL A 176 5.87 47.45 -5.57
C VAL A 176 6.06 48.93 -5.22
N TYR A 177 5.01 49.53 -4.66
CA TYR A 177 4.99 50.96 -4.31
C TYR A 177 4.71 51.22 -2.83
N GLY A 178 3.97 50.34 -2.16
CA GLY A 178 3.64 50.52 -0.75
C GLY A 178 2.93 49.33 -0.12
N ILE A 179 2.66 49.45 1.17
CA ILE A 179 1.82 48.52 1.92
C ILE A 179 0.55 49.24 2.38
N LYS A 180 -0.60 48.61 2.19
CA LYS A 180 -1.87 49.04 2.77
C LYS A 180 -2.21 48.17 3.97
N ILE A 181 -2.30 48.79 5.14
CA ILE A 181 -2.69 48.17 6.40
C ILE A 181 -4.19 48.35 6.57
N GLU A 182 -4.94 47.26 6.68
CA GLU A 182 -6.40 47.25 6.79
C GLU A 182 -6.85 46.66 8.13
N ASN A 183 -7.55 47.46 8.93
CA ASN A 183 -8.34 47.00 10.05
C ASN A 183 -9.68 46.50 9.50
N TYR A 184 -9.90 45.20 9.54
CA TYR A 184 -10.98 44.52 8.83
C TYR A 184 -12.01 43.94 9.80
N ILE A 185 -13.28 44.20 9.54
CA ILE A 185 -14.40 43.55 10.22
C ILE A 185 -15.34 42.96 9.16
N SER A 186 -15.68 41.68 9.32
CA SER A 186 -16.54 41.00 8.35
C SER A 186 -17.96 41.57 8.31
N SER A 187 -18.71 41.24 7.26
CA SER A 187 -20.14 41.56 7.15
C SER A 187 -20.98 40.91 8.25
N ASN A 188 -22.16 41.47 8.54
CA ASN A 188 -23.11 40.98 9.54
C ASN A 188 -22.54 40.90 10.98
N THR A 189 -21.60 41.79 11.33
CA THR A 189 -20.98 41.82 12.65
C THR A 189 -21.60 42.94 13.49
N THR A 190 -21.83 42.71 14.79
CA THR A 190 -22.19 43.76 15.75
C THR A 190 -21.31 43.63 16.99
N GLY A 191 -21.01 44.74 17.66
CA GLY A 191 -20.11 44.77 18.82
C GLY A 191 -19.01 45.82 18.67
N LYS A 192 -18.07 45.84 19.60
CA LYS A 192 -16.99 46.84 19.64
C LYS A 192 -15.66 46.19 19.30
N VAL A 193 -14.87 46.86 18.46
CA VAL A 193 -13.53 46.41 18.09
C VAL A 193 -12.54 47.55 18.29
N TYR A 194 -11.44 47.25 18.98
CA TYR A 194 -10.37 48.18 19.28
C TYR A 194 -9.10 47.76 18.55
N PHE A 195 -8.51 48.68 17.79
CA PHE A 195 -7.21 48.52 17.15
C PHE A 195 -6.21 49.48 17.78
N ASN A 196 -4.97 49.04 18.02
CA ASN A 196 -3.94 49.89 18.63
C ASN A 196 -2.52 49.58 18.15
N ALA A 197 -1.68 50.61 18.09
CA ALA A 197 -0.23 50.57 17.88
C ALA A 197 0.23 49.74 16.66
N PRO A 198 -0.24 50.02 15.43
CA PRO A 198 0.35 49.42 14.25
C PRO A 198 1.81 49.86 14.11
N THR A 199 2.70 48.89 13.93
CA THR A 199 4.14 49.09 13.82
C THR A 199 4.65 48.35 12.61
N LEU A 200 5.39 49.03 11.74
CA LEU A 200 6.04 48.42 10.57
C LEU A 200 7.52 48.81 10.58
N LYS A 201 8.39 47.82 10.79
CA LYS A 201 9.82 48.03 11.01
C LYS A 201 10.65 47.23 10.01
N ALA A 202 11.62 47.87 9.35
CA ALA A 202 12.61 47.16 8.55
C ALA A 202 13.48 46.30 9.46
N ILE A 203 13.65 45.02 9.12
CA ILE A 203 14.40 44.04 9.91
C ILE A 203 15.57 43.41 9.14
N GLY A 204 15.78 43.80 7.88
CA GLY A 204 16.96 43.43 7.10
C GLY A 204 16.75 43.59 5.60
N ASP A 205 17.81 43.43 4.82
CA ASP A 205 17.75 43.35 3.36
C ASP A 205 17.40 41.93 2.92
N LEU A 206 16.65 41.76 1.83
CA LEU A 206 16.33 40.45 1.25
C LEU A 206 17.58 39.69 0.77
N ASN A 207 18.66 40.41 0.46
CA ASN A 207 19.87 39.86 -0.16
C ASN A 207 21.08 39.76 0.78
N ASN A 208 20.96 40.12 2.06
CA ASN A 208 22.10 40.11 2.97
C ASN A 208 22.02 38.93 3.96
N THR A 209 22.66 37.82 3.58
CA THR A 209 22.73 36.60 4.36
C THR A 209 23.82 36.72 5.43
N GLN A 210 23.49 37.31 6.58
CA GLN A 210 24.17 37.00 7.84
C GLN A 210 23.13 36.78 8.94
N VAL A 211 22.82 35.50 9.17
CA VAL A 211 21.93 35.07 10.25
C VAL A 211 22.70 35.16 11.56
N LYS A 212 22.37 36.16 12.38
CA LYS A 212 22.43 36.01 13.84
C LYS A 212 21.05 35.53 14.28
N ALA A 213 20.99 34.26 14.68
CA ALA A 213 19.77 33.61 15.12
C ALA A 213 19.20 34.30 16.38
N THR A 214 17.95 34.74 16.30
CA THR A 214 17.07 34.80 17.48
C THR A 214 15.75 34.19 17.08
N ILE A 215 15.50 33.00 17.62
CA ILE A 215 14.36 32.12 17.39
C ILE A 215 13.14 32.67 18.13
N ALA A 216 11.97 32.70 17.49
CA ALA A 216 10.67 32.71 18.16
C ALA A 216 9.88 31.51 17.64
N SER A 217 9.73 30.52 18.52
CA SER A 217 9.25 29.16 18.29
C SER A 217 7.73 29.04 18.21
N VAL A 218 7.23 28.24 17.27
CA VAL A 218 6.18 27.25 17.56
C VAL A 218 6.54 25.95 16.81
N ASP A 219 7.56 25.25 17.29
CA ASP A 219 8.10 24.04 16.64
C ASP A 219 7.50 22.73 17.19
N THR A 220 6.63 22.80 18.21
CA THR A 220 6.27 21.65 19.07
C THR A 220 4.75 21.46 19.22
N LEU A 221 4.23 20.36 18.68
CA LEU A 221 2.82 19.88 18.78
C LEU A 221 2.44 19.40 20.18
N VAL A 222 3.34 18.67 20.83
CA VAL A 222 3.16 18.12 22.18
C VAL A 222 4.38 18.50 22.98
N LYS A 223 4.18 19.11 24.15
CA LYS A 223 5.25 19.50 25.06
C LYS A 223 5.10 18.74 26.38
N ASN A 224 6.11 17.96 26.74
CA ASN A 224 6.16 17.13 27.95
C ASN A 224 4.96 16.17 28.13
N GLY A 225 4.30 15.77 27.04
CA GLY A 225 3.10 14.92 27.08
C GLY A 225 1.88 15.49 27.83
N GLY A 226 1.99 16.61 28.55
CA GLY A 226 0.94 17.14 29.43
C GLY A 226 0.79 16.40 30.76
N TYR A 227 1.84 15.72 31.24
CA TYR A 227 1.79 14.88 32.45
C TYR A 227 1.54 15.65 33.75
N GLU A 228 1.75 16.97 33.73
CA GLU A 228 1.66 17.86 34.89
C GLU A 228 0.24 18.10 35.42
N ASN A 229 -0.77 17.93 34.57
CA ASN A 229 -2.18 18.11 34.93
C ASN A 229 -2.85 16.75 35.00
N VAL A 230 -3.46 16.44 36.14
CA VAL A 230 -3.88 15.06 36.48
C VAL A 230 -5.33 15.07 36.93
N LYS A 231 -6.11 14.10 36.43
CA LYS A 231 -7.49 13.87 36.85
C LYS A 231 -7.52 13.29 38.27
N SER A 232 -8.72 13.22 38.85
CA SER A 232 -8.94 12.61 40.17
C SER A 232 -8.55 11.13 40.26
N ASP A 233 -8.49 10.42 39.12
CA ASP A 233 -8.12 9.00 39.04
C ASP A 233 -6.60 8.78 38.86
N GLY A 234 -5.80 9.85 38.87
CA GLY A 234 -4.34 9.77 38.75
C GLY A 234 -3.82 9.74 37.30
N VAL A 235 -4.69 9.70 36.29
CA VAL A 235 -4.29 9.74 34.87
C VAL A 235 -4.11 11.20 34.42
N PRO A 236 -3.08 11.51 33.60
CA PRO A 236 -2.95 12.84 32.99
C PRO A 236 -4.23 13.29 32.25
N GLU A 237 -4.62 14.56 32.39
CA GLU A 237 -5.89 15.10 31.88
C GLU A 237 -6.10 14.87 30.38
N SER A 238 -5.04 15.04 29.59
CA SER A 238 -5.03 14.89 28.15
C SER A 238 -4.94 13.43 27.67
N TRP A 239 -4.88 12.46 28.58
CA TRP A 239 -4.71 11.04 28.26
C TRP A 239 -5.92 10.19 28.66
N GLY A 240 -6.20 9.16 27.87
CA GLY A 240 -7.18 8.11 28.14
C GLY A 240 -6.49 6.77 28.38
N VAL A 241 -7.17 5.88 29.11
CA VAL A 241 -6.69 4.52 29.37
C VAL A 241 -7.74 3.54 28.89
N TRP A 242 -7.32 2.57 28.09
CA TRP A 242 -8.12 1.40 27.73
C TRP A 242 -7.43 0.14 28.25
N LYS A 243 -8.19 -0.82 28.77
CA LYS A 243 -7.66 -2.04 29.37
C LYS A 243 -8.41 -3.25 28.79
N SER A 244 -7.68 -4.22 28.25
CA SER A 244 -8.26 -5.49 27.76
C SER A 244 -8.44 -6.50 28.88
N THR A 245 -7.59 -6.45 29.92
CA THR A 245 -7.56 -7.35 31.07
C THR A 245 -7.42 -6.54 32.37
N GLY A 246 -8.07 -6.95 33.45
CA GLY A 246 -8.19 -6.18 34.70
C GLY A 246 -6.96 -6.14 35.61
N GLY A 247 -5.82 -5.63 35.14
CA GLY A 247 -4.61 -5.48 35.98
C GLY A 247 -3.65 -4.34 35.61
N LEU A 248 -3.92 -3.58 34.55
CA LEU A 248 -3.09 -2.42 34.19
C LEU A 248 -3.48 -1.21 35.04
N GLU A 249 -2.54 -0.53 35.68
CA GLU A 249 -2.74 0.74 36.38
C GLU A 249 -1.92 1.83 35.71
N VAL A 250 -2.52 3.01 35.55
CA VAL A 250 -1.85 4.20 35.02
C VAL A 250 -2.03 5.32 36.02
N SER A 251 -0.93 5.92 36.44
CA SER A 251 -0.91 7.04 37.38
C SER A 251 0.22 8.01 37.03
N THR A 252 0.21 9.21 37.59
CA THR A 252 1.38 10.10 37.56
C THR A 252 2.27 9.89 38.76
N ASP A 253 3.59 9.95 38.58
CA ASP A 253 4.58 9.81 39.64
C ASP A 253 5.33 11.15 39.86
N LYS A 254 5.28 11.66 41.09
CA LYS A 254 5.94 12.92 41.49
C LYS A 254 7.35 12.72 42.03
N ASN A 255 7.73 11.49 42.32
CA ASN A 255 9.03 11.16 42.91
C ASN A 255 10.00 10.67 41.83
N ILE A 256 9.47 10.03 40.78
CA ILE A 256 10.24 9.49 39.67
C ILE A 256 9.81 10.21 38.40
N PHE A 257 10.57 11.23 38.00
CA PHE A 257 10.36 11.99 36.76
C PHE A 257 11.71 12.43 36.19
N LYS A 258 11.74 12.81 34.91
CA LYS A 258 12.91 13.25 34.16
C LYS A 258 12.94 14.75 33.96
N ASP A 259 11.81 15.35 33.61
CA ASP A 259 11.66 16.79 33.38
C ASP A 259 10.33 17.30 33.95
N GLY A 260 10.23 18.59 34.27
CA GLY A 260 9.01 19.13 34.90
C GLY A 260 8.85 18.70 36.37
N LYS A 261 7.66 18.23 36.76
CA LYS A 261 7.35 17.82 38.15
C LYS A 261 6.80 16.40 38.25
N THR A 262 6.27 15.82 37.18
CA THR A 262 5.66 14.49 37.20
C THR A 262 5.83 13.74 35.88
N SER A 263 6.09 12.44 35.95
CA SER A 263 6.02 11.54 34.80
C SER A 263 4.71 10.74 34.81
N VAL A 264 4.38 10.07 33.69
CA VAL A 264 3.33 9.05 33.69
C VAL A 264 3.93 7.67 33.93
N LYS A 265 3.34 6.92 34.86
CA LYS A 265 3.71 5.57 35.24
C LYS A 265 2.62 4.59 34.79
N ILE A 266 3.05 3.53 34.10
CA ILE A 266 2.24 2.37 33.74
C ILE A 266 2.78 1.20 34.56
N GLU A 267 1.92 0.50 35.31
CA GLU A 267 2.31 -0.68 36.08
C GLU A 267 1.22 -1.75 36.08
N ASN A 268 1.59 -2.96 36.47
CA ASN A 268 0.67 -4.09 36.59
C ASN A 268 0.42 -4.42 38.07
N GLU A 269 -0.84 -4.45 38.49
CA GLU A 269 -1.27 -4.71 39.87
C GLU A 269 -1.21 -6.19 40.27
N ILE A 270 -1.11 -7.12 39.30
CA ILE A 270 -1.12 -8.56 39.58
C ILE A 270 0.27 -9.15 39.30
N PRO A 271 1.08 -9.40 40.36
CA PRO A 271 2.40 -10.01 40.20
C PRO A 271 2.32 -11.36 39.47
N GLY A 272 3.15 -11.54 38.43
CA GLY A 272 3.25 -12.79 37.68
C GLY A 272 2.16 -13.03 36.62
N ARG A 273 1.35 -12.01 36.28
CA ARG A 273 0.34 -12.10 35.22
C ARG A 273 0.51 -10.97 34.22
N SER A 274 0.90 -11.28 32.97
CA SER A 274 0.90 -10.33 31.86
C SER A 274 -0.43 -9.58 31.72
N SER A 275 -0.39 -8.25 31.55
CA SER A 275 -1.57 -7.42 31.31
C SER A 275 -1.49 -6.70 29.97
N ARG A 276 -2.67 -6.42 29.39
CA ARG A 276 -2.82 -5.72 28.13
C ARG A 276 -3.63 -4.44 28.29
N GLY A 277 -3.07 -3.31 27.88
CA GLY A 277 -3.82 -2.07 27.75
C GLY A 277 -3.07 -0.96 27.02
N ILE A 278 -3.77 0.16 26.84
CA ILE A 278 -3.37 1.28 26.00
C ILE A 278 -3.50 2.56 26.81
N LEU A 279 -2.42 3.33 26.86
CA LEU A 279 -2.43 4.72 27.30
C LEU A 279 -2.42 5.62 26.05
N ASN A 280 -3.47 6.40 25.81
CA ASN A 280 -3.63 7.17 24.58
C ASN A 280 -3.83 8.68 24.81
N GLN A 281 -3.42 9.51 23.86
CA GLN A 281 -3.70 10.94 23.80
C GLN A 281 -4.15 11.29 22.38
N THR A 282 -5.23 12.06 22.25
CA THR A 282 -5.67 12.58 20.95
C THR A 282 -5.17 13.99 20.75
N ILE A 283 -4.26 14.19 19.80
CA ILE A 283 -3.75 15.48 19.37
C ILE A 283 -4.68 16.00 18.27
N LYS A 284 -5.26 17.18 18.49
CA LYS A 284 -6.14 17.87 17.54
C LYS A 284 -5.44 19.12 17.00
N ASN A 285 -5.98 19.70 15.92
CA ASN A 285 -5.51 20.96 15.33
C ASN A 285 -4.04 20.88 14.85
N ILE A 286 -3.71 19.86 14.07
CA ILE A 286 -2.37 19.69 13.51
C ILE A 286 -2.05 20.89 12.58
N PRO A 287 -0.97 21.65 12.85
CA PRO A 287 -0.63 22.84 12.08
C PRO A 287 -0.43 22.52 10.60
N GLN A 288 -0.80 23.46 9.72
CA GLN A 288 -0.78 23.26 8.27
C GLN A 288 0.63 22.94 7.76
N GLU A 289 1.65 23.55 8.36
CA GLU A 289 3.07 23.34 8.09
C GLU A 289 3.55 21.95 8.49
N MET A 290 2.84 21.25 9.39
CA MET A 290 3.16 19.87 9.79
C MET A 290 2.34 18.85 8.99
N GLN A 291 1.21 19.25 8.38
CA GLN A 291 0.43 18.37 7.51
C GLN A 291 1.30 17.82 6.37
N LYS A 292 1.20 16.52 6.10
CA LYS A 292 1.95 15.81 5.04
C LYS A 292 3.48 15.90 5.16
N GLN A 293 3.99 16.37 6.30
CA GLN A 293 5.41 16.40 6.63
C GLN A 293 5.76 15.28 7.61
N SER A 294 7.04 15.15 7.91
CA SER A 294 7.50 14.30 9.01
C SER A 294 7.41 15.05 10.34
N VAL A 295 7.22 14.29 11.42
CA VAL A 295 7.33 14.78 12.79
C VAL A 295 8.42 14.02 13.52
N LYS A 296 9.16 14.71 14.38
CA LYS A 296 10.10 14.10 15.31
C LYS A 296 9.39 13.89 16.64
N ILE A 297 9.42 12.68 17.15
CA ILE A 297 8.91 12.32 18.46
C ILE A 297 10.11 12.02 19.35
N SER A 298 10.22 12.67 20.51
CA SER A 298 11.23 12.38 21.53
C SER A 298 10.54 12.03 22.83
N GLN A 299 11.01 11.02 23.55
CA GLN A 299 10.43 10.62 24.83
C GLN A 299 11.46 9.94 25.72
N TRP A 300 11.45 10.28 27.01
CA TRP A 300 12.29 9.61 28.00
C TRP A 300 11.53 8.47 28.64
N ILE A 301 12.16 7.30 28.72
CA ILE A 301 11.56 6.09 29.28
C ILE A 301 12.50 5.50 30.34
N LYS A 302 11.91 5.07 31.45
CA LYS A 302 12.55 4.31 32.52
C LYS A 302 11.73 3.06 32.81
N THR A 303 12.37 1.95 33.11
CA THR A 303 11.69 0.68 33.44
C THR A 303 12.27 0.03 34.69
N GLU A 304 11.42 -0.67 35.44
CA GLU A 304 11.81 -1.52 36.57
C GLU A 304 11.04 -2.84 36.54
N GLY A 305 11.77 -3.95 36.51
CA GLY A 305 11.20 -5.30 36.44
C GLY A 305 10.35 -5.57 35.19
N PHE A 306 10.58 -4.84 34.09
CA PHE A 306 9.77 -4.90 32.88
C PHE A 306 10.02 -6.19 32.06
N LYS A 307 8.99 -6.99 31.81
CA LYS A 307 9.07 -8.26 31.03
C LYS A 307 7.78 -8.49 30.26
N GLY A 308 7.85 -9.14 29.10
CA GLY A 308 6.66 -9.50 28.31
C GLY A 308 6.86 -9.36 26.81
N LYS A 309 5.74 -9.19 26.07
CA LYS A 309 5.77 -9.01 24.60
C LYS A 309 6.27 -7.64 24.15
N GLY A 310 6.36 -6.65 25.04
CA GLY A 310 7.05 -5.38 24.80
C GLY A 310 6.18 -4.12 24.93
N LEU A 311 6.84 -2.97 24.85
CA LEU A 311 6.24 -1.63 24.87
C LEU A 311 6.29 -1.08 23.44
N SER A 312 5.18 -0.57 22.91
CA SER A 312 5.15 0.03 21.57
C SER A 312 4.44 1.37 21.56
N LEU A 313 4.84 2.24 20.65
CA LEU A 313 4.17 3.49 20.32
C LEU A 313 3.41 3.33 19.00
N ARG A 314 2.11 3.59 19.00
CA ARG A 314 1.27 3.61 17.80
C ARG A 314 0.67 5.00 17.58
N LEU A 315 0.69 5.46 16.34
CA LEU A 315 -0.01 6.66 15.89
C LEU A 315 -1.12 6.23 14.94
N GLN A 316 -2.37 6.52 15.33
CA GLN A 316 -3.51 6.41 14.43
C GLN A 316 -3.87 7.78 13.89
N TYR A 317 -4.34 7.79 12.64
CA TYR A 317 -4.66 9.03 11.95
C TYR A 317 -6.15 9.08 11.64
N LYS A 318 -6.75 10.25 11.82
CA LYS A 318 -8.10 10.52 11.31
C LYS A 318 -8.12 11.77 10.45
N ASP A 319 -8.90 11.72 9.38
CA ASP A 319 -9.16 12.89 8.54
C ASP A 319 -10.01 13.93 9.30
N THR A 320 -10.27 15.06 8.65
CA THR A 320 -11.09 16.15 9.20
C THR A 320 -12.57 15.76 9.40
N SER A 321 -13.02 14.68 8.78
CA SER A 321 -14.38 14.10 8.93
C SER A 321 -14.45 13.04 10.03
N GLY A 322 -13.31 12.64 10.62
CA GLY A 322 -13.21 11.61 11.65
C GLY A 322 -13.05 10.18 11.13
N ASN A 323 -12.89 9.98 9.82
CA ASN A 323 -12.61 8.67 9.22
C ASN A 323 -11.17 8.27 9.47
N LYS A 324 -10.91 6.97 9.56
CA LYS A 324 -9.57 6.42 9.73
C LYS A 324 -8.74 6.63 8.45
N VAL A 325 -7.50 7.07 8.61
CA VAL A 325 -6.50 7.17 7.53
C VAL A 325 -5.45 6.09 7.76
N GLU A 326 -5.20 5.27 6.74
CA GLU A 326 -4.24 4.17 6.75
C GLU A 326 -3.02 4.49 5.86
N PRO A 327 -1.83 3.94 6.14
CA PRO A 327 -1.54 3.06 7.28
C PRO A 327 -1.37 3.82 8.59
N MET A 328 -1.71 3.19 9.72
CA MET A 328 -1.22 3.62 11.04
C MET A 328 0.29 3.42 11.16
N SER A 329 0.96 4.25 11.95
CA SER A 329 2.39 4.07 12.27
C SER A 329 2.55 3.33 13.59
N ILE A 330 3.43 2.33 13.65
CA ILE A 330 3.77 1.62 14.89
C ILE A 330 5.28 1.50 15.02
N VAL A 331 5.78 1.74 16.24
CA VAL A 331 7.19 1.70 16.60
C VAL A 331 7.34 0.88 17.87
N THR A 332 8.11 -0.21 17.81
CA THR A 332 8.50 -0.97 19.00
C THR A 332 9.57 -0.20 19.77
N ILE A 333 9.40 -0.10 21.09
CA ILE A 333 10.35 0.55 21.99
C ILE A 333 11.20 -0.55 22.63
N ASP A 334 12.50 -0.53 22.35
CA ASP A 334 13.48 -1.51 22.86
C ASP A 334 13.85 -1.26 24.33
N ALA A 335 12.84 -1.26 25.21
CA ALA A 335 13.01 -1.13 26.64
C ALA A 335 13.51 -2.44 27.27
N THR A 336 14.51 -2.36 28.14
CA THR A 336 15.06 -3.52 28.87
C THR A 336 14.37 -3.71 30.22
N GLU A 337 14.66 -4.81 30.92
CA GLU A 337 14.02 -5.14 32.21
C GLU A 337 14.20 -4.06 33.27
N ASN A 338 15.42 -3.52 33.40
CA ASN A 338 15.74 -2.43 34.32
C ASN A 338 16.53 -1.38 33.54
N MET A 339 15.83 -0.38 33.02
CA MET A 339 16.40 0.68 32.21
C MET A 339 16.30 1.99 32.97
N ASP A 340 17.42 2.68 33.16
CA ASP A 340 17.37 4.07 33.64
C ASP A 340 16.90 5.01 32.52
N TRP A 341 16.53 6.25 32.86
CA TRP A 341 15.99 7.22 31.92
C TRP A 341 16.81 7.29 30.61
N THR A 342 16.21 6.80 29.54
CA THR A 342 16.80 6.74 28.20
C THR A 342 15.89 7.50 27.23
N ASN A 343 16.47 8.36 26.39
CA ASN A 343 15.70 9.10 25.38
C ASN A 343 15.56 8.26 24.11
N PHE A 344 14.33 8.13 23.64
CA PHE A 344 14.01 7.49 22.37
C PHE A 344 13.51 8.55 21.39
N GLU A 345 14.09 8.58 20.20
CA GLU A 345 13.74 9.53 19.15
C GLU A 345 13.32 8.83 17.86
N TYR A 346 12.17 9.22 17.33
CA TYR A 346 11.60 8.67 16.11
C TYR A 346 11.24 9.78 15.13
N VAL A 347 11.43 9.56 13.83
CA VAL A 347 10.92 10.44 12.77
C VAL A 347 9.82 9.68 12.05
N ILE A 348 8.60 10.20 12.08
CA ILE A 348 7.43 9.56 11.49
C ILE A 348 6.87 10.44 10.39
N ASP A 349 6.69 9.88 9.21
CA ASP A 349 6.01 10.55 8.10
C ASP A 349 4.50 10.57 8.37
N LEU A 350 3.89 11.75 8.36
CA LEU A 350 2.44 11.85 8.43
C LEU A 350 1.81 11.50 7.07
N PRO A 351 0.61 10.89 7.07
CA PRO A 351 -0.17 10.65 5.85
C PRO A 351 -0.30 11.87 4.93
N GLN A 352 -0.54 11.61 3.64
CA GLN A 352 -0.67 12.66 2.63
C GLN A 352 -2.05 13.33 2.62
N GLU A 353 -3.02 12.72 3.31
CA GLU A 353 -4.34 13.24 3.63
C GLU A 353 -4.26 14.35 4.68
N ILE A 354 -5.21 15.28 4.65
CA ILE A 354 -5.30 16.32 5.68
C ILE A 354 -5.85 15.69 6.97
N LEU A 355 -5.04 15.71 8.02
CA LEU A 355 -5.39 15.09 9.29
C LEU A 355 -6.19 16.04 10.17
N GLY A 356 -7.32 15.55 10.68
CA GLY A 356 -8.09 16.21 11.73
C GLY A 356 -7.53 15.93 13.13
N ASN A 357 -7.04 14.70 13.36
CA ASN A 357 -6.38 14.34 14.61
C ASN A 357 -5.36 13.21 14.44
N ILE A 358 -4.39 13.18 15.36
CA ILE A 358 -3.43 12.10 15.55
C ILE A 358 -3.71 11.50 16.92
N ILE A 359 -3.96 10.19 16.98
CA ILE A 359 -4.14 9.46 18.24
C ILE A 359 -2.82 8.77 18.55
N PHE A 360 -2.16 9.24 19.60
CA PHE A 360 -0.89 8.74 20.09
C PHE A 360 -1.13 7.69 21.17
N GLU A 361 -0.56 6.49 21.05
CA GLU A 361 -0.91 5.35 21.91
C GLU A 361 0.34 4.58 22.37
N TYR A 362 0.55 4.50 23.67
CA TYR A 362 1.47 3.55 24.27
C TYR A 362 0.75 2.21 24.50
N LEU A 363 1.19 1.18 23.80
CA LEU A 363 0.72 -0.19 23.99
C LEU A 363 1.62 -0.90 24.99
N TYR A 364 1.00 -1.33 26.08
CA TYR A 364 1.60 -2.20 27.07
C TYR A 364 0.97 -3.59 26.87
N ASP A 365 1.53 -4.36 25.92
CA ASP A 365 0.94 -5.62 25.46
C ASP A 365 1.56 -6.80 26.21
N ASP A 366 0.72 -7.60 26.87
CA ASP A 366 1.07 -8.82 27.60
C ASP A 366 2.35 -8.70 28.45
N SER A 367 2.50 -7.58 29.16
CA SER A 367 3.71 -7.26 29.91
C SER A 367 3.47 -7.14 31.42
N GLU A 368 4.55 -7.19 32.20
CA GLU A 368 4.62 -7.00 33.65
C GLU A 368 5.80 -6.07 33.99
N GLY A 369 5.80 -5.49 35.20
CA GLY A 369 6.76 -4.47 35.62
C GLY A 369 6.22 -3.04 35.56
N LYS A 370 7.11 -2.07 35.78
CA LYS A 370 6.80 -0.63 35.81
C LYS A 370 7.50 0.08 34.67
N VAL A 371 6.80 1.01 34.03
CA VAL A 371 7.32 1.87 32.98
C VAL A 371 6.95 3.31 33.32
N TRP A 372 7.95 4.19 33.40
CA TRP A 372 7.76 5.63 33.46
C TRP A 372 8.09 6.24 32.12
N ILE A 373 7.23 7.16 31.68
CA ILE A 373 7.37 7.91 30.44
C ILE A 373 7.30 9.39 30.79
N ASP A 374 8.25 10.16 30.28
CA ASP A 374 8.33 11.59 30.56
C ASP A 374 8.94 12.37 29.40
N ASN A 375 8.72 13.68 29.39
CA ASN A 375 9.22 14.60 28.37
C ASN A 375 8.93 14.15 26.93
N THR A 376 7.70 13.68 26.69
CA THR A 376 7.21 13.37 25.35
C THR A 376 7.05 14.68 24.56
N THR A 377 7.88 14.87 23.54
CA THR A 377 7.77 15.96 22.59
C THR A 377 7.41 15.47 21.19
N VAL A 378 6.62 16.25 20.47
CA VAL A 378 6.34 16.03 19.05
C VAL A 378 6.63 17.34 18.33
N GLU A 379 7.57 17.31 17.39
CA GLU A 379 8.12 18.51 16.74
C GLU A 379 8.10 18.39 15.22
N GLN A 380 8.09 19.50 14.51
CA GLN A 380 8.21 19.50 13.05
C GLN A 380 9.58 18.97 12.62
N TYR A 381 9.57 18.08 11.64
CA TYR A 381 10.79 17.56 11.05
C TYR A 381 10.80 17.72 9.54
N ILE A 382 11.62 18.65 9.05
CA ILE A 382 11.81 18.92 7.63
C ILE A 382 13.02 18.11 7.15
N LYS A 383 12.75 17.02 6.45
CA LYS A 383 13.77 16.14 5.86
C LYS A 383 14.61 16.88 4.83
N VAL A 384 15.92 16.61 4.82
CA VAL A 384 16.77 16.96 3.67
C VAL A 384 16.37 16.04 2.53
N LYS A 385 16.04 16.60 1.36
CA LYS A 385 15.69 15.84 0.16
C LYS A 385 16.87 15.67 -0.79
N SER A 386 17.73 16.67 -0.88
CA SER A 386 18.96 16.63 -1.66
C SER A 386 19.98 17.60 -1.09
N ILE A 387 21.25 17.34 -1.37
CA ILE A 387 22.36 18.23 -1.09
C ILE A 387 23.05 18.51 -2.43
N ILE A 388 23.57 19.72 -2.64
CA ILE A 388 24.39 20.07 -3.80
C ILE A 388 25.75 20.51 -3.28
N ALA A 389 26.81 19.92 -3.81
CA ALA A 389 28.18 20.27 -3.48
C ALA A 389 28.79 21.17 -4.56
N ASN A 390 29.35 22.30 -4.14
CA ASN A 390 29.98 23.28 -5.00
C ASN A 390 31.43 23.54 -4.53
N PRO A 391 32.46 23.20 -5.33
CA PRO A 391 32.37 22.59 -6.68
C PRO A 391 32.00 21.09 -6.64
N SER A 392 31.33 20.60 -7.68
CA SER A 392 30.93 19.18 -7.82
C SER A 392 32.07 18.25 -8.27
N MET A 393 33.22 18.82 -8.65
CA MET A 393 34.49 18.12 -8.90
C MET A 393 35.64 19.04 -8.49
N ILE A 394 36.68 18.47 -7.89
CA ILE A 394 37.86 19.21 -7.45
C ILE A 394 39.07 18.78 -8.29
N LYS A 395 39.80 19.76 -8.81
CA LYS A 395 41.13 19.57 -9.40
C LYS A 395 42.10 20.42 -8.60
N LEU A 396 43.19 19.81 -8.15
CA LEU A 396 44.22 20.45 -7.33
C LEU A 396 45.60 20.24 -7.95
N ASN A 397 46.44 21.25 -7.85
CA ASN A 397 47.88 21.10 -8.00
C ASN A 397 48.50 20.62 -6.69
N SER A 398 49.76 20.18 -6.73
CA SER A 398 50.49 19.78 -5.52
C SER A 398 50.45 20.89 -4.47
N SER A 399 50.07 20.54 -3.24
CA SER A 399 49.94 21.46 -2.09
C SER A 399 48.80 22.50 -2.18
N GLU A 400 47.89 22.42 -3.17
CA GLU A 400 46.69 23.26 -3.25
C GLU A 400 45.60 22.75 -2.29
N SER A 401 44.71 23.66 -1.84
CA SER A 401 43.51 23.32 -1.08
C SER A 401 42.28 24.05 -1.61
N LYS A 402 41.10 23.47 -1.39
CA LYS A 402 39.81 24.01 -1.85
C LYS A 402 38.69 23.61 -0.88
N ASN A 403 37.75 24.53 -0.64
CA ASN A 403 36.59 24.25 0.21
C ASN A 403 35.39 23.75 -0.61
N ILE A 404 34.65 22.81 -0.02
CA ILE A 404 33.34 22.36 -0.50
C ILE A 404 32.25 23.17 0.20
N ASN A 405 31.41 23.85 -0.58
CA ASN A 405 30.18 24.47 -0.07
C ASN A 405 28.99 23.53 -0.32
N LEU A 406 28.14 23.36 0.69
CA LEU A 406 26.96 22.50 0.61
C LEU A 406 25.68 23.32 0.64
N GLU A 407 24.81 23.08 -0.33
CA GLU A 407 23.46 23.63 -0.38
C GLU A 407 22.46 22.52 -0.09
N PHE A 408 21.57 22.74 0.89
CA PHE A 408 20.57 21.76 1.31
C PHE A 408 19.21 22.12 0.72
N ASN A 409 18.48 21.15 0.22
CA ASN A 409 17.13 21.32 -0.28
C ASN A 409 16.14 20.44 0.52
N PRO A 410 15.10 21.02 1.15
CA PRO A 410 14.85 22.45 1.26
C PRO A 410 15.87 23.13 2.18
N VAL A 411 16.09 24.44 1.97
CA VAL A 411 17.09 25.23 2.72
C VAL A 411 16.80 25.27 4.22
N ASN A 412 15.55 25.05 4.64
CA ASN A 412 15.13 25.01 6.04
C ASN A 412 15.07 23.59 6.64
N ALA A 413 15.73 22.59 6.03
CA ALA A 413 15.78 21.25 6.60
C ALA A 413 16.28 21.25 8.06
N THR A 414 15.64 20.44 8.91
CA THR A 414 15.84 20.44 10.37
C THR A 414 17.21 19.93 10.78
N ASN A 415 17.75 18.92 10.07
CA ASN A 415 19.10 18.38 10.33
C ASN A 415 19.99 18.46 9.09
N LYS A 416 20.97 19.36 9.12
CA LYS A 416 21.95 19.58 8.05
C LYS A 416 23.36 19.07 8.40
N ASN A 417 23.48 18.33 9.48
CA ASN A 417 24.79 17.80 9.88
C ASN A 417 25.26 16.79 8.84
N VAL A 418 26.50 16.95 8.40
CA VAL A 418 27.15 16.04 7.46
C VAL A 418 28.49 15.62 7.99
N LYS A 419 28.95 14.47 7.53
CA LYS A 419 30.32 13.99 7.73
C LYS A 419 31.04 13.99 6.38
N PHE A 420 32.31 14.41 6.39
CA PHE A 420 33.20 14.29 5.24
C PHE A 420 34.15 13.11 5.44
N GLU A 421 34.31 12.29 4.40
CA GLU A 421 35.27 11.19 4.37
C GLU A 421 36.07 11.25 3.07
N THR A 422 37.33 10.85 3.10
CA THR A 422 38.17 10.69 1.90
C THR A 422 38.35 9.21 1.59
N SER A 423 38.28 8.84 0.31
CA SER A 423 38.57 7.47 -0.13
C SER A 423 40.05 7.12 -0.03
N ASP A 424 40.94 8.11 -0.06
CA ASP A 424 42.39 7.92 0.03
C ASP A 424 43.06 9.15 0.68
N SER A 425 43.40 9.02 1.96
CA SER A 425 44.06 10.06 2.74
C SER A 425 45.53 10.29 2.34
N ALA A 426 46.15 9.37 1.59
CA ALA A 426 47.48 9.56 1.04
C ALA A 426 47.47 10.49 -0.17
N ILE A 427 46.33 10.66 -0.85
CA ILE A 427 46.15 11.56 -1.99
C ILE A 427 45.55 12.90 -1.56
N VAL A 428 44.49 12.86 -0.74
CA VAL A 428 43.78 14.07 -0.32
C VAL A 428 43.23 13.91 1.11
N VAL A 429 43.35 14.96 1.92
CA VAL A 429 42.71 15.03 3.24
C VAL A 429 41.54 16.02 3.21
N VAL A 430 40.49 15.73 3.98
CA VAL A 430 39.34 16.63 4.17
C VAL A 430 39.10 16.82 5.66
N ASP A 431 38.86 18.06 6.09
CA ASP A 431 38.48 18.35 7.47
C ASP A 431 36.95 18.31 7.70
N GLY A 432 36.52 18.45 8.96
CA GLY A 432 35.11 18.45 9.32
C GLY A 432 34.29 19.60 8.74
N ASN A 433 34.93 20.63 8.17
CA ASN A 433 34.29 21.78 7.55
C ASN A 433 34.29 21.71 6.01
N GLY A 434 34.79 20.61 5.42
CA GLY A 434 34.84 20.41 3.98
C GLY A 434 36.03 21.09 3.29
N SER A 435 37.11 21.42 4.02
CA SER A 435 38.37 21.89 3.44
C SER A 435 39.19 20.72 2.94
N VAL A 436 39.43 20.66 1.63
CA VAL A 436 40.09 19.56 0.91
C VAL A 436 41.52 19.98 0.53
N GLN A 437 42.54 19.25 0.98
CA GLN A 437 43.95 19.55 0.74
C GLN A 437 44.67 18.41 0.01
N ALA A 438 45.40 18.75 -1.05
CA ALA A 438 46.23 17.82 -1.81
C ALA A 438 47.45 17.35 -1.01
N VAL A 439 47.70 16.04 -1.03
CA VAL A 439 48.86 15.39 -0.40
C VAL A 439 49.82 14.85 -1.47
N ASN A 440 49.36 13.92 -2.31
CA ASN A 440 50.15 13.31 -3.39
C ASN A 440 49.39 13.32 -4.72
N LYS A 441 50.10 13.17 -5.85
CA LYS A 441 49.50 13.01 -7.18
C LYS A 441 48.64 11.74 -7.21
N GLY A 442 47.43 11.85 -7.73
CA GLY A 442 46.51 10.73 -7.86
C GLY A 442 45.06 11.20 -7.97
N ILE A 443 44.14 10.25 -7.83
CA ILE A 443 42.71 10.51 -7.74
C ILE A 443 42.19 10.06 -6.37
N ALA A 444 41.17 10.75 -5.88
CA ALA A 444 40.44 10.37 -4.69
C ALA A 444 38.99 10.83 -4.82
N LYS A 445 38.17 10.46 -3.84
CA LYS A 445 36.79 10.91 -3.71
C LYS A 445 36.57 11.43 -2.30
N ILE A 446 35.92 12.58 -2.19
CA ILE A 446 35.35 13.04 -0.92
C ILE A 446 33.88 12.63 -0.88
N THR A 447 33.49 11.89 0.15
CA THR A 447 32.10 11.51 0.39
C THR A 447 31.51 12.41 1.47
N VAL A 448 30.41 13.08 1.15
CA VAL A 448 29.58 13.85 2.08
C VAL A 448 28.42 12.97 2.50
N ILE A 449 28.29 12.69 3.80
CA ILE A 449 27.28 11.77 4.33
C ILE A 449 26.34 12.56 5.26
N GLN A 450 25.07 12.63 4.89
CA GLN A 450 23.98 13.00 5.81
C GLN A 450 23.35 11.68 6.27
N GLU A 451 23.67 11.27 7.49
CA GLU A 451 23.32 9.93 8.01
C GLU A 451 21.82 9.76 8.29
N LYS A 452 21.11 10.84 8.60
CA LYS A 452 19.71 10.79 9.07
C LYS A 452 18.70 10.49 7.95
N GLU A 453 18.93 11.04 6.77
CA GLU A 453 18.15 10.82 5.54
C GLU A 453 18.88 9.89 4.55
N ASN A 454 20.01 9.31 4.96
CA ASN A 454 20.87 8.43 4.15
C ASN A 454 21.28 9.04 2.79
N ILE A 455 21.52 10.35 2.76
CA ILE A 455 21.99 11.05 1.56
C ILE A 455 23.51 10.98 1.51
N LYS A 456 24.04 10.51 0.39
CA LYS A 456 25.48 10.46 0.12
C LYS A 456 25.79 11.19 -1.18
N ILE A 457 26.78 12.07 -1.13
CA ILE A 457 27.30 12.76 -2.31
C ILE A 457 28.77 12.46 -2.46
N GLU A 458 29.18 12.17 -3.67
CA GLU A 458 30.53 11.80 -4.01
C GLU A 458 31.16 12.90 -4.88
N ILE A 459 32.21 13.54 -4.36
CA ILE A 459 32.93 14.63 -5.03
C ILE A 459 34.29 14.07 -5.46
N PRO A 460 34.49 13.84 -6.78
CA PRO A 460 35.76 13.34 -7.29
C PRO A 460 36.84 14.42 -7.19
N VAL A 461 38.04 14.00 -6.81
CA VAL A 461 39.23 14.83 -6.67
C VAL A 461 40.34 14.28 -7.55
N LEU A 462 40.96 15.16 -8.35
CA LEU A 462 42.18 14.87 -9.10
C LEU A 462 43.30 15.79 -8.60
N VAL A 463 44.43 15.21 -8.24
CA VAL A 463 45.66 15.92 -7.84
C VAL A 463 46.74 15.66 -8.88
N GLY A 464 47.21 16.70 -9.59
CA GLY A 464 48.28 16.63 -10.59
C GLY A 464 47.85 16.96 -12.04
N ASP A 465 48.77 16.79 -12.99
CA ASP A 465 48.61 17.25 -14.39
C ASP A 465 47.42 16.61 -15.13
N THR A 466 46.55 17.45 -15.71
CA THR A 466 45.29 17.04 -16.34
C THR A 466 45.33 16.93 -17.87
N ASP A 467 46.45 17.30 -18.50
CA ASP A 467 46.52 17.51 -19.95
C ASP A 467 47.12 16.30 -20.74
N ILE A 468 47.46 15.23 -20.03
CA ILE A 468 48.10 14.03 -20.61
C ILE A 468 47.07 13.10 -21.29
N ILE A 469 45.84 13.05 -20.78
CA ILE A 469 44.73 12.28 -21.36
C ILE A 469 43.74 13.24 -22.01
N LYS A 470 43.62 13.16 -23.34
CA LYS A 470 42.63 13.95 -24.10
C LYS A 470 41.31 13.21 -24.12
N ILE A 471 40.31 13.77 -23.44
CA ILE A 471 38.95 13.22 -23.36
C ILE A 471 38.04 14.04 -24.29
N LYS A 472 37.29 13.37 -25.16
CA LYS A 472 36.24 14.02 -25.94
C LYS A 472 35.09 14.38 -25.02
N LYS A 473 34.66 15.64 -25.05
CA LYS A 473 33.50 16.11 -24.29
C LYS A 473 32.26 15.30 -24.69
N ILE A 474 31.48 14.87 -23.70
CA ILE A 474 30.14 14.33 -23.86
C ILE A 474 29.16 15.44 -23.47
N ASP A 475 28.18 15.73 -24.33
CA ASP A 475 27.10 16.67 -24.01
C ASP A 475 26.09 16.02 -23.05
N ASP A 476 25.32 16.83 -22.32
CA ASP A 476 24.34 16.33 -21.35
C ASP A 476 23.34 15.36 -22.03
N ILE A 477 23.17 14.19 -21.43
CA ILE A 477 22.29 13.15 -21.96
C ILE A 477 20.87 13.43 -21.48
N ASN A 478 19.91 13.49 -22.40
CA ASN A 478 18.51 13.71 -22.06
C ASN A 478 17.72 12.43 -22.34
N ILE A 479 17.18 11.83 -21.29
CA ILE A 479 16.34 10.62 -21.36
C ILE A 479 14.99 10.89 -20.68
N LYS A 480 14.03 9.99 -20.86
CA LYS A 480 12.81 9.96 -20.03
C LYS A 480 13.01 9.04 -18.84
N GLN A 481 12.19 9.21 -17.81
CA GLN A 481 12.12 8.30 -16.67
C GLN A 481 11.97 6.84 -17.15
N SER A 482 12.72 5.93 -16.52
CA SER A 482 12.82 4.49 -16.86
C SER A 482 13.54 4.15 -18.17
N GLU A 483 14.00 5.13 -18.96
CA GLU A 483 14.91 4.88 -20.08
C GLU A 483 16.36 4.72 -19.57
N VAL A 484 17.15 3.92 -20.28
CA VAL A 484 18.57 3.75 -20.01
C VAL A 484 19.34 4.78 -20.83
N ALA A 485 20.24 5.54 -20.20
CA ALA A 485 21.17 6.41 -20.89
C ALA A 485 22.46 5.65 -21.20
N SER A 486 22.74 5.38 -22.48
CA SER A 486 23.94 4.67 -22.90
C SER A 486 24.95 5.60 -23.59
N GLY A 487 26.24 5.34 -23.42
CA GLY A 487 27.29 6.09 -24.10
C GLY A 487 28.61 5.32 -24.22
N ILE A 488 29.56 5.93 -24.93
CA ILE A 488 30.94 5.44 -25.07
C ILE A 488 31.91 6.59 -24.81
N ILE A 489 32.97 6.30 -24.06
CA ILE A 489 33.99 7.27 -23.69
C ILE A 489 35.12 7.23 -24.70
N GLU A 490 35.22 8.29 -25.51
CA GLU A 490 36.35 8.48 -26.42
C GLU A 490 37.46 9.27 -25.73
N ALA A 491 38.56 8.59 -25.38
CA ALA A 491 39.74 9.21 -24.80
C ALA A 491 41.02 8.71 -25.48
N LYS A 492 42.08 9.53 -25.48
CA LYS A 492 43.40 9.19 -26.02
C LYS A 492 44.50 9.69 -25.09
N SER A 493 45.44 8.82 -24.73
CA SER A 493 46.71 9.25 -24.13
C SER A 493 47.56 9.97 -25.19
N ILE A 494 48.14 11.12 -24.83
CA ILE A 494 49.04 11.85 -25.73
C ILE A 494 50.28 11.03 -26.14
N ASN A 495 50.67 10.06 -25.31
CA ASN A 495 51.80 9.18 -25.54
C ASN A 495 51.42 7.88 -26.27
N GLY A 496 50.14 7.65 -26.55
CA GLY A 496 49.63 6.42 -27.17
C GLY A 496 49.48 5.23 -26.21
N ASP A 497 49.63 5.45 -24.90
CA ASP A 497 49.48 4.42 -23.87
C ASP A 497 48.02 3.89 -23.81
N LYS A 498 47.84 2.61 -23.42
CA LYS A 498 46.52 2.01 -23.21
C LYS A 498 45.80 2.69 -22.04
N LEU A 499 44.48 2.83 -22.15
CA LEU A 499 43.63 3.45 -21.12
C LEU A 499 42.78 2.40 -20.39
N SER A 500 42.54 2.63 -19.11
CA SER A 500 41.56 1.93 -18.28
C SER A 500 40.55 2.93 -17.71
N TYR A 501 39.32 2.47 -17.43
CA TYR A 501 38.20 3.29 -16.98
C TYR A 501 37.67 2.77 -15.65
N GLU A 502 37.40 3.66 -14.70
CA GLU A 502 36.77 3.32 -13.42
C GLU A 502 35.75 4.38 -13.01
N LEU A 503 34.64 3.95 -12.38
CA LEU A 503 33.64 4.86 -11.85
C LEU A 503 34.13 5.45 -10.53
N LEU A 504 34.57 6.70 -10.54
CA LEU A 504 35.16 7.36 -9.38
C LEU A 504 34.09 7.94 -8.43
N ALA A 505 33.04 8.53 -8.99
CA ALA A 505 31.90 9.06 -8.25
C ALA A 505 30.59 8.55 -8.85
N ASN A 506 29.76 7.92 -8.01
CA ASN A 506 28.46 7.40 -8.36
C ASN A 506 27.43 8.52 -8.54
N PRO A 507 26.41 8.30 -9.40
CA PRO A 507 25.23 9.16 -9.43
C PRO A 507 24.47 9.10 -8.09
N ALA A 508 23.76 10.18 -7.76
CA ALA A 508 22.97 10.25 -6.54
C ALA A 508 21.59 9.58 -6.69
N ASN A 509 21.06 9.56 -7.92
CA ASN A 509 19.69 9.13 -8.22
C ASN A 509 19.62 8.11 -9.35
N GLY A 510 20.67 7.31 -9.52
CA GLY A 510 20.70 6.21 -10.47
C GLY A 510 21.79 5.21 -10.17
N THR A 511 22.06 4.33 -11.12
CA THR A 511 23.18 3.41 -11.06
C THR A 511 23.85 3.32 -12.43
N VAL A 512 25.18 3.31 -12.45
CA VAL A 512 25.98 3.18 -13.67
C VAL A 512 26.53 1.76 -13.78
N ASN A 513 26.39 1.17 -14.96
CA ASN A 513 27.10 -0.02 -15.39
C ASN A 513 28.20 0.40 -16.39
N LEU A 514 29.45 0.47 -15.93
CA LEU A 514 30.62 0.85 -16.75
C LEU A 514 31.36 -0.42 -17.21
N LYS A 515 31.55 -0.56 -18.52
CA LYS A 515 32.27 -1.68 -19.16
C LYS A 515 33.75 -1.30 -19.34
N GLU A 516 34.62 -2.30 -19.36
CA GLU A 516 36.08 -2.10 -19.56
C GLU A 516 36.42 -1.39 -20.88
N THR A 517 35.54 -1.46 -21.88
CA THR A 517 35.69 -0.79 -23.18
C THR A 517 35.42 0.72 -23.13
N GLY A 518 34.99 1.25 -21.98
CA GLY A 518 34.55 2.64 -21.83
C GLY A 518 33.09 2.87 -22.25
N ASN A 519 32.35 1.81 -22.57
CA ASN A 519 30.90 1.88 -22.72
C ASN A 519 30.23 1.96 -21.35
N PHE A 520 29.18 2.77 -21.21
CA PHE A 520 28.42 2.84 -19.96
C PHE A 520 26.92 2.84 -20.23
N ASP A 521 26.17 2.32 -19.27
CA ASP A 521 24.72 2.41 -19.17
C ASP A 521 24.35 3.04 -17.82
N TYR A 522 23.55 4.09 -17.83
CA TYR A 522 22.99 4.74 -16.64
C TYR A 522 21.50 4.39 -16.53
N TYR A 523 21.13 3.88 -15.36
CA TYR A 523 19.78 3.50 -14.99
C TYR A 523 19.28 4.48 -13.92
N PRO A 524 18.30 5.35 -14.22
CA PRO A 524 17.72 6.20 -13.18
C PRO A 524 17.03 5.34 -12.12
N ASN A 525 17.07 5.77 -10.86
CA ASN A 525 16.29 5.16 -9.80
C ASN A 525 14.80 5.22 -10.14
N LYS A 526 14.03 4.24 -9.65
CA LYS A 526 12.57 4.21 -9.83
C LYS A 526 11.97 5.56 -9.43
N ASN A 527 11.12 6.11 -10.29
CA ASN A 527 10.45 7.40 -10.10
C ASN A 527 11.34 8.65 -10.06
N PHE A 528 12.65 8.53 -10.32
CA PHE A 528 13.50 9.70 -10.42
C PHE A 528 13.28 10.48 -11.72
N TYR A 529 13.16 11.80 -11.58
CA TYR A 529 13.25 12.78 -12.65
C TYR A 529 14.03 13.99 -12.13
N GLY A 530 14.73 14.69 -13.02
CA GLY A 530 15.66 15.77 -12.68
C GLY A 530 17.05 15.51 -13.23
N THR A 531 18.03 16.28 -12.73
CA THR A 531 19.42 16.18 -13.16
C THR A 531 20.21 15.25 -12.24
N ASP A 532 20.99 14.35 -12.81
CA ASP A 532 21.97 13.53 -12.10
C ASP A 532 23.33 13.64 -12.78
N SER A 533 24.40 13.25 -12.09
CA SER A 533 25.73 13.22 -12.67
C SER A 533 26.60 12.16 -12.03
N PHE A 534 27.51 11.59 -12.82
CA PHE A 534 28.52 10.67 -12.34
C PHE A 534 29.87 10.97 -12.99
N THR A 535 30.95 10.52 -12.37
CA THR A 535 32.31 10.81 -12.86
C THR A 535 33.11 9.55 -13.06
N ILE A 536 33.75 9.47 -14.22
CA ILE A 536 34.64 8.38 -14.61
C ILE A 536 36.08 8.88 -14.58
N ALA A 537 36.94 8.12 -13.90
CA ALA A 537 38.38 8.30 -13.98
C ALA A 537 38.95 7.43 -15.10
N ILE A 538 39.85 8.02 -15.87
CA ILE A 538 40.55 7.41 -16.99
C ILE A 538 42.03 7.42 -16.64
N LYS A 539 42.65 6.25 -16.62
CA LYS A 539 44.04 6.06 -16.21
C LYS A 539 44.85 5.50 -17.38
N ASP A 540 46.06 6.00 -17.59
CA ASP A 540 47.03 5.39 -18.49
C ASP A 540 48.02 4.46 -17.76
N GLU A 541 48.85 3.73 -18.52
CA GLU A 541 49.84 2.79 -17.96
C GLU A 541 50.91 3.45 -17.07
N LYS A 542 51.01 4.78 -17.06
CA LYS A 542 51.97 5.57 -16.27
C LYS A 542 51.32 6.33 -15.11
N GLU A 543 50.08 5.96 -14.75
CA GLU A 543 49.31 6.58 -13.68
C GLU A 543 49.06 8.08 -13.87
N ASN A 544 48.88 8.51 -15.12
CA ASN A 544 48.24 9.79 -15.40
C ASN A 544 46.74 9.60 -15.44
N TYR A 545 46.01 10.61 -14.95
CA TYR A 545 44.59 10.52 -14.71
C TYR A 545 43.84 11.64 -15.44
N GLY A 546 42.70 11.30 -16.02
CA GLY A 546 41.73 12.24 -16.56
C GLY A 546 40.35 11.98 -15.94
N LEU A 547 39.61 13.02 -15.63
CA LEU A 547 38.24 12.91 -15.11
C LEU A 547 37.23 13.39 -16.16
N LEU A 548 36.18 12.58 -16.36
CA LEU A 548 35.04 12.91 -17.19
C LEU A 548 33.77 12.87 -16.33
N GLN A 549 33.14 14.03 -16.13
CA GLN A 549 31.79 14.12 -15.57
C GLN A 549 30.77 13.98 -16.70
N ILE A 550 29.77 13.14 -16.48
CA ILE A 550 28.62 12.94 -17.38
C ILE A 550 27.39 13.41 -16.64
N ASN A 551 26.65 14.34 -17.23
CA ASN A 551 25.37 14.81 -16.71
C ASN A 551 24.23 14.11 -17.46
N VAL A 552 23.21 13.69 -16.72
CA VAL A 552 22.00 13.07 -17.25
C VAL A 552 20.79 13.86 -16.77
N ASN A 553 20.01 14.35 -17.72
CA ASN A 553 18.72 15.00 -17.48
C ASN A 553 17.62 13.96 -17.71
N VAL A 554 16.99 13.52 -16.63
CA VAL A 554 15.87 12.58 -16.67
C VAL A 554 14.58 13.39 -16.70
N ASN A 555 13.95 13.42 -17.86
CA ASN A 555 12.68 14.10 -18.06
C ASN A 555 11.55 13.26 -17.45
N LYS A 556 10.64 13.95 -16.76
CA LYS A 556 9.44 13.35 -16.21
C LYS A 556 8.63 12.71 -17.34
N LEU A 557 8.26 11.44 -17.18
CA LEU A 557 7.28 10.78 -18.03
C LEU A 557 5.91 10.93 -17.34
N ASN A 558 4.90 11.41 -18.05
CA ASN A 558 3.56 11.50 -17.48
C ASN A 558 2.86 10.14 -17.63
N GLY A 559 2.53 9.50 -16.51
CA GLY A 559 1.85 8.21 -16.48
C GLY A 559 0.37 8.34 -16.82
N SER A 560 -0.28 7.23 -17.16
CA SER A 560 -1.75 7.19 -17.20
C SER A 560 -2.31 7.21 -15.78
N PRO A 561 -3.52 7.76 -15.58
CA PRO A 561 -4.23 7.62 -14.30
C PRO A 561 -4.37 6.17 -13.88
N ILE A 562 -4.24 5.86 -12.60
CA ILE A 562 -4.61 4.58 -12.01
C ILE A 562 -6.08 4.67 -11.62
N PHE A 563 -6.92 3.84 -12.23
CA PHE A 563 -8.36 3.83 -11.98
C PHE A 563 -8.86 2.39 -11.96
N ASP A 564 -9.04 1.86 -10.75
CA ASP A 564 -9.49 0.49 -10.56
C ASP A 564 -10.99 0.34 -10.84
N ASN A 565 -11.38 -0.87 -11.23
CA ASN A 565 -12.79 -1.24 -11.31
C ASN A 565 -13.44 -1.06 -9.94
N PHE A 566 -14.68 -0.59 -9.92
CA PHE A 566 -15.38 -0.23 -8.70
C PHE A 566 -16.76 -0.87 -8.62
N ILE A 567 -17.29 -0.93 -7.39
CA ILE A 567 -18.59 -1.55 -7.12
C ILE A 567 -19.48 -0.57 -6.40
N ILE A 568 -20.71 -0.51 -6.85
CA ILE A 568 -21.76 0.29 -6.24
C ILE A 568 -22.82 -0.67 -5.72
N LYS A 569 -23.17 -0.51 -4.44
CA LYS A 569 -24.25 -1.25 -3.80
C LYS A 569 -25.29 -0.24 -3.37
N THR A 570 -26.54 -0.49 -3.71
CA THR A 570 -27.67 0.31 -3.21
C THR A 570 -28.90 -0.55 -3.02
N ASN A 571 -29.86 -0.07 -2.27
CA ASN A 571 -31.18 -0.68 -2.20
C ASN A 571 -32.02 -0.22 -3.41
N GLU A 572 -33.00 -1.04 -3.78
CA GLU A 572 -34.05 -0.68 -4.72
C GLU A 572 -34.63 0.71 -4.40
N ASN A 573 -34.89 1.49 -5.46
CA ASN A 573 -35.42 2.86 -5.37
C ASN A 573 -34.56 3.84 -4.54
N THR A 574 -33.32 3.47 -4.20
CA THR A 574 -32.42 4.31 -3.40
C THR A 574 -31.28 4.82 -4.27
N LYS A 575 -31.16 6.14 -4.37
CA LYS A 575 -30.03 6.77 -5.05
C LYS A 575 -28.77 6.71 -4.19
N VAL A 576 -27.61 6.68 -4.84
CA VAL A 576 -26.30 6.67 -4.17
C VAL A 576 -25.36 7.67 -4.83
N SER A 577 -24.60 8.39 -4.00
CA SER A 577 -23.59 9.35 -4.45
C SER A 577 -22.29 9.12 -3.69
N LYS A 578 -21.17 9.00 -4.41
CA LYS A 578 -19.81 8.92 -3.85
C LYS A 578 -18.80 9.51 -4.84
N GLU A 579 -17.59 9.73 -4.38
CA GLU A 579 -16.45 10.09 -5.24
C GLU A 579 -15.94 8.89 -6.03
N LEU A 580 -15.49 9.15 -7.26
CA LEU A 580 -14.65 8.22 -8.02
C LEU A 580 -13.23 8.31 -7.50
N ILE A 581 -12.69 7.17 -7.08
CA ILE A 581 -11.31 7.06 -6.59
C ILE A 581 -10.43 6.69 -7.78
N ALA A 582 -9.72 7.68 -8.30
CA ALA A 582 -8.65 7.50 -9.28
C ALA A 582 -7.47 8.37 -8.87
N LYS A 583 -6.26 7.93 -9.21
CA LYS A 583 -5.04 8.64 -8.86
C LYS A 583 -4.17 8.79 -10.09
N ASP A 584 -3.76 10.01 -10.36
CA ASP A 584 -2.66 10.26 -11.27
C ASP A 584 -1.33 9.97 -10.53
N PRO A 585 -0.41 9.15 -11.06
CA PRO A 585 0.86 8.86 -10.40
C PRO A 585 1.68 10.13 -10.10
N GLU A 586 1.52 11.15 -10.93
CA GLU A 586 2.21 12.44 -10.85
C GLU A 586 1.43 13.51 -10.05
N GLY A 587 0.20 13.20 -9.61
CA GLY A 587 -0.66 14.10 -8.86
C GLY A 587 -1.40 15.13 -9.73
N GLU A 588 -1.47 14.93 -11.04
CA GLU A 588 -2.22 15.79 -11.95
C GLU A 588 -3.73 15.74 -11.70
N SER A 589 -4.43 16.81 -12.09
CA SER A 589 -5.89 16.85 -11.97
C SER A 589 -6.54 15.90 -12.96
N LEU A 590 -7.55 15.17 -12.49
CA LEU A 590 -8.29 14.19 -13.28
C LEU A 590 -9.66 14.73 -13.71
N THR A 591 -10.02 14.41 -14.94
CA THR A 591 -11.36 14.56 -15.49
C THR A 591 -11.97 13.20 -15.76
N PHE A 592 -13.28 13.07 -15.63
CA PHE A 592 -13.99 11.80 -15.78
C PHE A 592 -15.05 11.89 -16.86
N LYS A 593 -15.18 10.83 -17.65
CA LYS A 593 -16.19 10.70 -18.71
C LYS A 593 -16.82 9.32 -18.70
N ILE A 594 -18.14 9.28 -18.82
CA ILE A 594 -18.88 8.04 -19.06
C ILE A 594 -18.62 7.60 -20.51
N LEU A 595 -17.96 6.45 -20.68
CA LEU A 595 -17.76 5.81 -21.97
C LEU A 595 -18.99 5.00 -22.38
N LYS A 596 -19.56 4.26 -21.42
CA LYS A 596 -20.77 3.45 -21.59
C LYS A 596 -21.67 3.62 -20.38
N ASP A 597 -22.89 4.06 -20.61
CA ASP A 597 -23.87 4.35 -19.56
C ASP A 597 -24.63 3.11 -19.10
N THR A 598 -25.30 3.24 -17.96
CA THR A 598 -26.15 2.23 -17.32
C THR A 598 -27.40 1.93 -18.13
N LYS A 599 -27.90 0.68 -18.07
CA LYS A 599 -29.13 0.27 -18.78
C LYS A 599 -30.39 0.36 -17.91
N ASN A 600 -30.25 0.15 -16.61
CA ASN A 600 -31.33 -0.01 -15.64
C ASN A 600 -31.36 1.08 -14.57
N GLY A 601 -30.65 2.18 -14.82
CA GLY A 601 -30.65 3.37 -13.99
C GLY A 601 -29.99 4.53 -14.74
N LYS A 602 -29.82 5.64 -14.02
CA LYS A 602 -29.17 6.85 -14.52
C LYS A 602 -27.87 7.09 -13.74
N PHE A 603 -26.74 7.08 -14.44
CA PHE A 603 -25.43 7.41 -13.88
C PHE A 603 -24.99 8.81 -14.34
N THR A 604 -24.57 9.66 -13.41
CA THR A 604 -24.05 11.00 -13.74
C THR A 604 -22.76 11.25 -12.98
N ILE A 605 -21.86 12.05 -13.57
CA ILE A 605 -20.60 12.47 -12.93
C ILE A 605 -20.54 13.99 -12.91
N LYS A 606 -20.23 14.57 -11.75
CA LYS A 606 -20.00 16.00 -11.57
C LYS A 606 -18.82 16.21 -10.61
N ASN A 607 -17.76 16.86 -11.10
CA ASN A 607 -16.56 17.18 -10.32
C ASN A 607 -15.92 15.96 -9.61
N GLY A 608 -15.91 14.79 -10.25
CA GLY A 608 -15.35 13.56 -9.66
C GLY A 608 -16.32 12.79 -8.74
N GLU A 609 -17.45 13.38 -8.37
CA GLU A 609 -18.55 12.67 -7.70
C GLU A 609 -19.48 12.03 -8.72
N TYR A 610 -19.84 10.76 -8.51
CA TYR A 610 -20.91 10.12 -9.25
C TYR A 610 -22.22 10.13 -8.47
N GLU A 611 -23.35 10.18 -9.19
CA GLU A 611 -24.68 9.85 -8.67
C GLU A 611 -25.28 8.75 -9.55
N TYR A 612 -25.72 7.66 -8.92
CA TYR A 612 -26.49 6.60 -9.57
C TYR A 612 -27.90 6.52 -8.98
N THR A 613 -28.90 6.55 -9.85
CA THR A 613 -30.31 6.36 -9.49
C THR A 613 -30.87 5.15 -10.25
N PRO A 614 -31.23 4.04 -9.56
CA PRO A 614 -31.91 2.91 -10.20
C PRO A 614 -33.24 3.34 -10.84
N ASN A 615 -33.65 2.67 -11.92
CA ASN A 615 -35.02 2.77 -12.42
C ASN A 615 -36.00 2.26 -11.35
N ASN A 616 -37.22 2.79 -11.35
CA ASN A 616 -38.24 2.38 -10.38
C ASN A 616 -38.46 0.86 -10.40
N ASN A 617 -38.42 0.27 -9.20
CA ASN A 617 -38.58 -1.15 -8.93
C ASN A 617 -37.52 -2.07 -9.58
N PHE A 618 -36.43 -1.51 -10.08
CA PHE A 618 -35.32 -2.30 -10.59
C PHE A 618 -34.49 -2.87 -9.44
N ASN A 619 -34.16 -4.17 -9.54
CA ASN A 619 -33.20 -4.87 -8.69
C ASN A 619 -32.36 -5.83 -9.56
N GLY A 620 -31.13 -6.11 -9.13
CA GLY A 620 -30.14 -6.86 -9.90
C GLY A 620 -28.93 -6.01 -10.34
N TYR A 621 -28.24 -6.46 -11.39
CA TYR A 621 -27.01 -5.82 -11.87
C TYR A 621 -27.23 -4.77 -12.95
N ASP A 622 -26.47 -3.68 -12.85
CA ASP A 622 -26.22 -2.71 -13.90
C ASP A 622 -24.71 -2.46 -14.06
N PHE A 623 -24.30 -1.86 -15.18
CA PHE A 623 -22.89 -1.69 -15.51
C PHE A 623 -22.63 -0.33 -16.15
N VAL A 624 -21.51 0.28 -15.78
CA VAL A 624 -21.01 1.54 -16.35
C VAL A 624 -19.54 1.39 -16.72
N GLN A 625 -19.09 2.10 -17.75
CA GLN A 625 -17.66 2.24 -18.05
C GLN A 625 -17.28 3.71 -17.97
N VAL A 626 -16.26 4.03 -17.19
CA VAL A 626 -15.80 5.40 -16.94
C VAL A 626 -14.33 5.52 -17.32
N ILE A 627 -13.99 6.59 -18.02
CA ILE A 627 -12.61 6.95 -18.33
C ILE A 627 -12.18 8.06 -17.35
N ALA A 628 -11.04 7.86 -16.69
CA ALA A 628 -10.28 8.92 -16.05
C ALA A 628 -9.23 9.44 -17.04
N LYS A 629 -9.11 10.77 -17.14
CA LYS A 629 -8.19 11.46 -18.04
C LYS A 629 -7.43 12.56 -17.32
N ASP A 630 -6.11 12.55 -17.45
CA ASP A 630 -5.24 13.59 -16.90
C ASP A 630 -5.16 14.85 -17.78
N SER A 631 -4.39 15.84 -17.32
CA SER A 631 -4.15 17.12 -18.01
C SER A 631 -3.31 16.99 -19.29
N TYR A 632 -2.58 15.89 -19.48
CA TYR A 632 -1.72 15.61 -20.64
C TYR A 632 -2.40 14.75 -21.70
N GLY A 633 -3.57 14.20 -21.37
CA GLY A 633 -4.42 13.44 -22.26
C GLY A 633 -4.30 11.92 -22.12
N ASN A 634 -3.55 11.39 -21.15
CA ASN A 634 -3.54 9.96 -20.89
C ASN A 634 -4.86 9.51 -20.27
N GLU A 635 -5.31 8.30 -20.61
CA GLU A 635 -6.63 7.79 -20.25
C GLU A 635 -6.53 6.37 -19.67
N THR A 636 -7.35 6.11 -18.65
CA THR A 636 -7.57 4.77 -18.09
C THR A 636 -9.04 4.48 -17.96
N LEU A 637 -9.45 3.28 -18.37
CA LEU A 637 -10.81 2.78 -18.29
C LEU A 637 -11.01 1.98 -17.00
N ALA A 638 -12.06 2.32 -16.25
CA ALA A 638 -12.58 1.50 -15.17
C ALA A 638 -14.00 1.01 -15.49
N GLU A 639 -14.28 -0.24 -15.11
CA GLU A 639 -15.60 -0.83 -15.15
C GLU A 639 -16.27 -0.71 -13.78
N GLY A 640 -17.45 -0.09 -13.74
CA GLY A 640 -18.30 0.01 -12.57
C GLY A 640 -19.37 -1.09 -12.60
N THR A 641 -19.35 -1.97 -11.60
CA THR A 641 -20.42 -2.97 -11.38
C THR A 641 -21.39 -2.45 -10.33
N ILE A 642 -22.67 -2.32 -10.69
CA ILE A 642 -23.69 -1.81 -9.78
C ILE A 642 -24.63 -2.95 -9.40
N PHE A 643 -24.81 -3.17 -8.11
CA PHE A 643 -25.78 -4.11 -7.55
C PHE A 643 -26.89 -3.37 -6.81
N VAL A 644 -28.12 -3.52 -7.30
CA VAL A 644 -29.33 -2.97 -6.67
C VAL A 644 -30.04 -4.11 -5.92
N SER A 645 -29.96 -4.09 -4.59
CA SER A 645 -30.56 -5.12 -3.75
C SER A 645 -32.08 -4.98 -3.70
N PRO A 646 -32.86 -6.07 -3.80
CA PRO A 646 -34.31 -6.01 -3.65
C PRO A 646 -34.72 -5.44 -2.29
N SER A 647 -35.85 -4.73 -2.23
CA SER A 647 -36.49 -4.29 -0.98
C SER A 647 -36.91 -5.48 -0.10
N LEU A 648 -37.09 -5.26 1.21
CA LEU A 648 -37.49 -6.34 2.14
C LEU A 648 -38.81 -7.00 1.73
N ASP A 649 -39.79 -6.21 1.28
CA ASP A 649 -41.07 -6.73 0.81
C ASP A 649 -40.94 -7.53 -0.49
N ASN A 650 -40.05 -7.11 -1.40
CA ASN A 650 -39.73 -7.90 -2.58
C ASN A 650 -39.05 -9.22 -2.20
N ILE A 651 -38.10 -9.23 -1.26
CA ILE A 651 -37.48 -10.47 -0.76
C ILE A 651 -38.55 -11.41 -0.20
N LYS A 652 -39.46 -10.90 0.63
CA LYS A 652 -40.59 -11.70 1.17
C LYS A 652 -41.43 -12.34 0.08
N ALA A 653 -41.75 -11.58 -0.98
CA ALA A 653 -42.57 -12.06 -2.09
C ALA A 653 -41.83 -13.06 -3.01
N LEU A 654 -40.51 -12.88 -3.15
CA LEU A 654 -39.65 -13.69 -4.01
C LEU A 654 -39.43 -15.10 -3.45
N VAL A 655 -39.27 -15.26 -2.14
CA VAL A 655 -38.99 -16.57 -1.54
C VAL A 655 -40.22 -17.49 -1.65
N LYS A 656 -40.01 -18.73 -2.12
CA LYS A 656 -41.03 -19.79 -2.24
C LYS A 656 -41.46 -20.28 -0.86
N SER A 657 -42.73 -20.61 -0.66
CA SER A 657 -43.24 -21.10 0.64
C SER A 657 -43.00 -22.59 0.87
N GLU A 658 -42.81 -23.35 -0.21
CA GLU A 658 -42.68 -24.80 -0.19
C GLU A 658 -41.29 -25.22 0.31
N HIS A 659 -41.24 -26.33 1.03
CA HIS A 659 -40.01 -27.02 1.42
C HIS A 659 -39.96 -28.41 0.76
N PRO A 660 -38.76 -28.96 0.47
CA PRO A 660 -37.45 -28.31 0.53
C PRO A 660 -37.28 -27.25 -0.56
N ARG A 661 -36.51 -26.21 -0.25
CA ARG A 661 -36.20 -25.07 -1.14
C ARG A 661 -34.74 -24.64 -1.11
N LEU A 662 -33.92 -25.16 -0.19
CA LEU A 662 -32.49 -24.86 -0.12
C LEU A 662 -31.69 -25.86 -0.96
N LEU A 663 -30.96 -25.34 -1.95
CA LEU A 663 -30.10 -26.05 -2.92
C LEU A 663 -30.84 -27.03 -3.85
N ALA A 664 -32.01 -27.52 -3.44
CA ALA A 664 -32.78 -28.55 -4.10
C ALA A 664 -34.27 -28.33 -3.85
N GLU A 665 -35.09 -28.61 -4.86
CA GLU A 665 -36.54 -28.72 -4.70
C GLU A 665 -36.97 -30.20 -4.61
N LYS A 666 -38.23 -30.44 -4.25
CA LYS A 666 -38.82 -31.80 -4.29
C LYS A 666 -38.62 -32.52 -5.63
N SER A 667 -38.74 -31.78 -6.73
CA SER A 667 -38.55 -32.27 -8.09
C SER A 667 -37.12 -32.77 -8.35
N ASP A 668 -36.09 -32.17 -7.72
CA ASP A 668 -34.71 -32.64 -7.80
C ASP A 668 -34.53 -33.99 -7.10
N PHE A 669 -35.09 -34.16 -5.91
CA PHE A 669 -35.04 -35.45 -5.21
C PHE A 669 -35.76 -36.56 -5.99
N ASP A 670 -36.91 -36.26 -6.60
CA ASP A 670 -37.65 -37.21 -7.44
C ASP A 670 -36.85 -37.58 -8.69
N ARG A 671 -36.17 -36.60 -9.32
CA ARG A 671 -35.23 -36.84 -10.41
C ARG A 671 -34.09 -37.77 -9.97
N ILE A 672 -33.46 -37.52 -8.82
CA ILE A 672 -32.35 -38.34 -8.31
C ILE A 672 -32.81 -39.77 -8.03
N LYS A 673 -33.97 -39.97 -7.39
CA LYS A 673 -34.57 -41.31 -7.17
C LYS A 673 -34.77 -42.08 -8.47
N LYS A 674 -35.18 -41.39 -9.54
CA LYS A 674 -35.30 -41.98 -10.88
C LYS A 674 -33.92 -42.32 -11.46
N LEU A 675 -32.95 -41.41 -11.36
CA LEU A 675 -31.59 -41.60 -11.87
C LEU A 675 -30.87 -42.76 -11.19
N ILE A 676 -30.97 -42.93 -9.87
CA ILE A 676 -30.37 -44.06 -9.15
C ILE A 676 -30.84 -45.43 -9.70
N LYS A 677 -32.05 -45.49 -10.26
CA LYS A 677 -32.60 -46.72 -10.87
C LYS A 677 -32.19 -46.90 -12.33
N THR A 678 -31.87 -45.83 -13.04
CA THR A 678 -31.79 -45.81 -14.51
C THR A 678 -30.41 -45.44 -15.07
N ASP A 679 -29.60 -44.70 -14.32
CA ASP A 679 -28.28 -44.21 -14.71
C ASP A 679 -27.17 -44.91 -13.91
N LYS A 680 -26.10 -45.30 -14.61
CA LYS A 680 -24.99 -46.07 -14.03
C LYS A 680 -24.18 -45.26 -13.01
N ASN A 681 -23.90 -43.99 -13.31
CA ASN A 681 -23.08 -43.14 -12.44
C ASN A 681 -23.86 -42.82 -11.16
N ALA A 682 -25.13 -42.41 -11.30
CA ALA A 682 -25.99 -42.12 -10.15
C ALA A 682 -26.14 -43.34 -9.23
N LYS A 683 -26.29 -44.54 -9.79
CA LYS A 683 -26.35 -45.79 -9.01
C LYS A 683 -25.06 -46.08 -8.24
N ASP A 684 -23.90 -45.93 -8.88
CA ASP A 684 -22.59 -46.18 -8.26
C ASP A 684 -22.30 -45.17 -7.15
N TRP A 685 -22.46 -43.88 -7.43
CA TRP A 685 -22.23 -42.80 -6.47
C TRP A 685 -23.19 -42.91 -5.28
N TYR A 686 -24.47 -43.18 -5.51
CA TYR A 686 -25.41 -43.44 -4.43
C TYR A 686 -24.99 -44.63 -3.56
N SER A 687 -24.52 -45.73 -4.15
CA SER A 687 -24.09 -46.91 -3.39
C SER A 687 -22.90 -46.59 -2.47
N LYS A 688 -21.90 -45.86 -2.98
CA LYS A 688 -20.74 -45.40 -2.21
C LYS A 688 -21.13 -44.43 -1.11
N LEU A 689 -21.98 -43.45 -1.42
CA LEU A 689 -22.50 -42.48 -0.46
C LEU A 689 -23.28 -43.17 0.64
N LYS A 690 -24.17 -44.12 0.30
CA LYS A 690 -24.94 -44.87 1.28
C LYS A 690 -24.05 -45.63 2.27
N ILE A 691 -22.98 -46.28 1.81
CA ILE A 691 -22.01 -46.96 2.70
C ILE A 691 -21.38 -45.98 3.68
N LYS A 692 -21.06 -44.75 3.23
CA LYS A 692 -20.53 -43.69 4.09
C LYS A 692 -21.55 -43.26 5.14
N VAL A 693 -22.79 -42.95 4.72
CA VAL A 693 -23.85 -42.45 5.61
C VAL A 693 -24.34 -43.52 6.59
N ASP A 694 -24.42 -44.79 6.18
CA ASP A 694 -24.84 -45.90 7.06
C ASP A 694 -23.92 -46.02 8.29
N LYS A 695 -22.63 -45.66 8.18
CA LYS A 695 -21.70 -45.67 9.32
C LYS A 695 -22.04 -44.60 10.36
N ILE A 696 -22.68 -43.50 9.98
CA ILE A 696 -23.05 -42.40 10.89
C ILE A 696 -24.16 -42.85 11.85
N ILE A 697 -25.04 -43.77 11.44
CA ILE A 697 -26.20 -44.23 12.22
C ILE A 697 -25.83 -44.67 13.64
N ASN A 698 -24.71 -45.39 13.78
CA ASN A 698 -24.28 -45.95 15.06
C ASN A 698 -23.26 -45.08 15.80
N ASN A 699 -22.83 -43.96 15.21
CA ASN A 699 -21.89 -43.06 15.87
C ASN A 699 -22.61 -42.19 16.91
N PRO A 700 -21.97 -41.86 18.05
CA PRO A 700 -22.51 -40.85 18.96
C PRO A 700 -22.69 -39.52 18.24
N VAL A 701 -23.57 -38.66 18.77
CA VAL A 701 -23.69 -37.26 18.31
C VAL A 701 -22.36 -36.54 18.46
N VAL A 702 -22.07 -35.63 17.54
CA VAL A 702 -20.78 -34.91 17.55
C VAL A 702 -20.75 -33.97 18.76
N PRO A 703 -19.71 -34.01 19.62
CA PRO A 703 -19.65 -33.16 20.80
C PRO A 703 -19.22 -31.72 20.45
N TYR A 704 -19.59 -30.75 21.28
CA TYR A 704 -19.04 -29.40 21.20
C TYR A 704 -17.55 -29.43 21.54
N ASN A 705 -16.69 -29.23 20.55
CA ASN A 705 -15.25 -29.36 20.72
C ASN A 705 -14.47 -28.29 19.94
N LYS A 706 -13.50 -27.66 20.61
CA LYS A 706 -12.55 -26.70 20.04
C LYS A 706 -11.14 -27.15 20.38
N THR A 707 -10.55 -28.01 19.54
CA THR A 707 -9.25 -28.65 19.83
C THR A 707 -8.11 -27.65 19.98
N ASP A 708 -8.19 -26.50 19.31
CA ASP A 708 -7.20 -25.41 19.38
C ASP A 708 -7.68 -24.21 20.23
N GLY A 709 -8.80 -24.35 20.95
CA GLY A 709 -9.43 -23.29 21.74
C GLY A 709 -10.22 -22.25 20.95
N VAL A 710 -10.18 -22.27 19.61
CA VAL A 710 -10.79 -21.25 18.75
C VAL A 710 -11.82 -21.86 17.80
N ARG A 711 -11.42 -22.88 17.03
CA ARG A 711 -12.19 -23.42 15.91
C ARG A 711 -13.08 -24.57 16.36
N LEU A 712 -14.38 -24.46 16.11
CA LEU A 712 -15.37 -25.50 16.42
C LEU A 712 -15.35 -26.61 15.36
N ASP A 713 -15.39 -27.87 15.80
CA ASP A 713 -15.58 -29.01 14.90
C ASP A 713 -16.98 -28.98 14.24
N THR A 714 -17.00 -28.79 12.92
CA THR A 714 -18.23 -28.69 12.11
C THR A 714 -18.69 -30.02 11.51
N LEU A 715 -18.16 -31.17 11.98
CA LEU A 715 -18.58 -32.49 11.52
C LEU A 715 -20.09 -32.73 11.69
N ALA A 716 -20.70 -32.21 12.76
CA ALA A 716 -22.15 -32.32 13.01
C ALA A 716 -22.97 -31.83 11.80
N SER A 717 -22.58 -30.68 11.24
CA SER A 717 -23.24 -30.04 10.10
C SER A 717 -23.15 -30.88 8.84
N LYS A 718 -22.01 -31.55 8.61
CA LYS A 718 -21.83 -32.47 7.48
C LYS A 718 -22.69 -33.72 7.65
N ASN A 719 -22.73 -34.28 8.87
CA ASN A 719 -23.58 -35.44 9.19
C ASN A 719 -25.07 -35.13 8.99
N ILE A 720 -25.54 -33.97 9.43
CA ILE A 720 -26.93 -33.53 9.26
C ILE A 720 -27.33 -33.54 7.78
N VAL A 721 -26.53 -32.92 6.92
CA VAL A 721 -26.80 -32.85 5.47
C VAL A 721 -26.80 -34.23 4.83
N ASP A 722 -25.80 -35.06 5.12
CA ASP A 722 -25.66 -36.43 4.60
C ASP A 722 -26.87 -37.31 5.00
N LEU A 723 -27.31 -37.23 6.26
CA LEU A 723 -28.45 -37.99 6.78
C LEU A 723 -29.79 -37.47 6.22
N ALA A 724 -29.98 -36.14 6.16
CA ALA A 724 -31.18 -35.54 5.60
C ALA A 724 -31.35 -35.87 4.10
N PHE A 725 -30.25 -35.82 3.33
CA PHE A 725 -30.23 -36.29 1.94
C PHE A 725 -30.67 -37.74 1.84
N MET A 726 -30.09 -38.62 2.67
CA MET A 726 -30.37 -40.05 2.61
C MET A 726 -31.84 -40.35 2.94
N TYR A 727 -32.43 -39.62 3.90
CA TYR A 727 -33.87 -39.68 4.15
C TYR A 727 -34.68 -39.26 2.91
N GLN A 728 -34.34 -38.12 2.30
CA GLN A 728 -35.05 -37.63 1.11
C GLN A 728 -35.02 -38.63 -0.05
N ILE A 729 -33.93 -39.38 -0.21
CA ILE A 729 -33.80 -40.41 -1.26
C ILE A 729 -34.51 -41.71 -0.90
N THR A 730 -34.40 -42.19 0.34
CA THR A 730 -34.83 -43.54 0.74
C THR A 730 -36.23 -43.60 1.34
N GLY A 731 -36.67 -42.54 2.02
CA GLY A 731 -37.84 -42.53 2.89
C GLY A 731 -37.68 -43.34 4.18
N ASP A 732 -36.48 -43.87 4.49
CA ASP A 732 -36.22 -44.65 5.69
C ASP A 732 -35.99 -43.72 6.89
N THR A 733 -36.90 -43.77 7.86
CA THR A 733 -36.93 -42.83 8.99
C THR A 733 -35.68 -42.90 9.85
N LYS A 734 -34.92 -44.00 9.85
CA LYS A 734 -33.70 -44.11 10.66
C LYS A 734 -32.68 -42.99 10.36
N TYR A 735 -32.65 -42.50 9.11
CA TYR A 735 -31.76 -41.41 8.73
C TYR A 735 -32.27 -40.08 9.28
N ALA A 736 -33.58 -39.83 9.19
CA ALA A 736 -34.21 -38.63 9.75
C ALA A 736 -34.14 -38.61 11.29
N ASP A 737 -34.36 -39.75 11.95
CA ASP A 737 -34.22 -39.92 13.40
C ASP A 737 -32.78 -39.60 13.85
N ARG A 738 -31.78 -40.15 13.13
CA ARG A 738 -30.38 -39.86 13.45
C ARG A 738 -30.00 -38.41 13.14
N ALA A 739 -30.55 -37.81 12.10
CA ALA A 739 -30.34 -36.40 11.76
C ALA A 739 -30.93 -35.48 12.84
N TRP A 740 -32.12 -35.81 13.34
CA TRP A 740 -32.74 -35.10 14.46
C TRP A 740 -31.84 -35.10 15.70
N LEU A 741 -31.19 -36.23 16.03
CA LEU A 741 -30.28 -36.28 17.18
C LEU A 741 -29.09 -35.30 17.03
N GLU A 742 -28.51 -35.14 15.83
CA GLU A 742 -27.50 -34.08 15.62
C GLU A 742 -28.11 -32.68 15.73
N LEU A 743 -29.25 -32.45 15.07
CA LEU A 743 -29.94 -31.16 15.06
C LEU A 743 -30.31 -30.69 16.46
N GLU A 744 -30.87 -31.58 17.28
CA GLU A 744 -31.18 -31.33 18.69
C GLU A 744 -29.91 -31.01 19.47
N ASN A 745 -28.85 -31.81 19.30
CA ASN A 745 -27.60 -31.61 20.02
C ASN A 745 -26.94 -30.24 19.71
N VAL A 746 -26.84 -29.86 18.42
CA VAL A 746 -26.27 -28.55 18.04
C VAL A 746 -27.19 -27.37 18.39
N SER A 747 -28.51 -27.61 18.43
CA SER A 747 -29.49 -26.55 18.76
C SER A 747 -29.62 -26.32 20.25
N VAL A 748 -29.55 -27.38 21.06
CA VAL A 748 -29.83 -27.36 22.50
C VAL A 748 -28.56 -27.45 23.35
N ASN A 749 -27.69 -28.41 23.09
CA ASN A 749 -26.57 -28.72 23.99
C ASN A 749 -25.32 -27.89 23.72
N TYR A 750 -25.13 -27.43 22.48
CA TYR A 750 -24.03 -26.52 22.17
C TYR A 750 -24.31 -25.16 22.83
N PRO A 751 -23.38 -24.56 23.58
CA PRO A 751 -23.59 -23.24 24.18
C PRO A 751 -23.74 -22.13 23.12
N ASP A 752 -22.97 -22.24 22.04
CA ASP A 752 -23.00 -21.37 20.87
C ASP A 752 -22.58 -22.16 19.61
N TRP A 753 -22.48 -21.49 18.47
CA TRP A 753 -21.89 -22.07 17.24
C TRP A 753 -20.48 -21.51 16.95
N SER A 754 -19.77 -21.04 17.98
CA SER A 754 -18.48 -20.33 17.95
C SER A 754 -18.54 -18.82 17.67
N ASN A 755 -19.05 -18.05 18.63
CA ASN A 755 -19.20 -16.59 18.48
C ASN A 755 -17.87 -15.84 18.27
N GLN A 756 -16.72 -16.43 18.62
CA GLN A 756 -15.39 -15.86 18.41
C GLN A 756 -14.83 -16.13 17.01
N HIS A 757 -15.32 -17.14 16.30
CA HIS A 757 -14.82 -17.53 14.97
C HIS A 757 -16.01 -17.76 14.04
N LEU A 758 -16.47 -16.69 13.39
CA LEU A 758 -17.73 -16.69 12.64
C LEU A 758 -17.76 -17.59 11.41
N LEU A 759 -16.60 -18.05 10.90
CA LEU A 759 -16.58 -19.12 9.90
C LEU A 759 -17.30 -20.36 10.42
N ASP A 760 -17.03 -20.78 11.66
CA ASP A 760 -17.64 -21.99 12.21
C ASP A 760 -19.12 -21.76 12.53
N THR A 761 -19.48 -20.56 12.98
CA THR A 761 -20.88 -20.16 13.16
C THR A 761 -21.64 -20.32 11.85
N ALA A 762 -21.09 -19.80 10.75
CA ALA A 762 -21.72 -19.87 9.45
C ALA A 762 -21.75 -21.28 8.85
N MET A 763 -20.66 -22.04 8.97
CA MET A 763 -20.61 -23.44 8.54
C MET A 763 -21.63 -24.30 9.31
N THR A 764 -21.75 -24.06 10.62
CA THR A 764 -22.73 -24.75 11.48
C THR A 764 -24.15 -24.39 11.07
N SER A 765 -24.40 -23.09 10.94
CA SER A 765 -25.68 -22.51 10.51
C SER A 765 -26.14 -23.07 9.16
N ASN A 766 -25.23 -23.16 8.17
CA ASN A 766 -25.52 -23.73 6.85
C ASN A 766 -26.02 -25.19 6.93
N GLY A 767 -25.33 -26.06 7.68
CA GLY A 767 -25.75 -27.46 7.81
C GLY A 767 -27.08 -27.62 8.55
N VAL A 768 -27.31 -26.83 9.60
CA VAL A 768 -28.58 -26.81 10.35
C VAL A 768 -29.73 -26.34 9.47
N ALA A 769 -29.53 -25.28 8.69
CA ALA A 769 -30.54 -24.75 7.77
C ALA A 769 -30.94 -25.76 6.69
N ILE A 770 -29.96 -26.41 6.05
CA ILE A 770 -30.23 -27.46 5.05
C ILE A 770 -30.96 -28.64 5.70
N GLY A 771 -30.56 -29.06 6.91
CA GLY A 771 -31.24 -30.12 7.65
C GLY A 771 -32.69 -29.78 7.99
N TYR A 772 -32.95 -28.56 8.48
CA TYR A 772 -34.30 -28.06 8.76
C TYR A 772 -35.17 -28.06 7.50
N ASP A 773 -34.64 -27.53 6.40
CA ASP A 773 -35.33 -27.41 5.12
C ASP A 773 -35.65 -28.77 4.50
N TRP A 774 -34.68 -29.68 4.49
CA TRP A 774 -34.84 -31.01 3.89
C TRP A 774 -35.62 -31.98 4.78
N LEU A 775 -35.72 -31.74 6.09
CA LEU A 775 -36.55 -32.55 6.99
C LEU A 775 -37.87 -31.88 7.36
N TYR A 776 -38.22 -30.76 6.72
CA TYR A 776 -39.35 -29.93 7.12
C TYR A 776 -40.67 -30.71 7.27
N ASP A 777 -40.99 -31.60 6.34
CA ASP A 777 -42.22 -32.42 6.38
C ASP A 777 -42.16 -33.55 7.42
N TYR A 778 -40.96 -33.95 7.85
CA TYR A 778 -40.75 -34.99 8.86
C TYR A 778 -40.82 -34.42 10.29
N LEU A 779 -40.28 -33.22 10.48
CA LEU A 779 -40.18 -32.58 11.80
C LEU A 779 -41.55 -32.12 12.29
N ASN A 780 -41.83 -32.34 13.57
CA ASN A 780 -43.00 -31.76 14.22
C ASN A 780 -42.77 -30.29 14.60
N ASP A 781 -43.85 -29.58 14.96
CA ASP A 781 -43.80 -28.14 15.24
C ASP A 781 -42.84 -27.78 16.40
N ASN A 782 -42.74 -28.63 17.42
CA ASN A 782 -41.80 -28.40 18.52
C ASN A 782 -40.35 -28.51 18.05
N GLN A 783 -40.03 -29.52 17.24
CA GLN A 783 -38.70 -29.69 16.66
C GLN A 783 -38.33 -28.52 15.74
N LYS A 784 -39.28 -28.05 14.90
CA LYS A 784 -39.09 -26.87 14.06
C LYS A 784 -38.80 -25.62 14.89
N ASN A 785 -39.58 -25.39 15.94
CA ASN A 785 -39.39 -24.25 16.83
C ASN A 785 -38.02 -24.29 17.55
N ILE A 786 -37.54 -25.47 17.96
CA ILE A 786 -36.20 -25.61 18.56
C ILE A 786 -35.12 -25.15 17.58
N ILE A 787 -35.19 -25.60 16.33
CA ILE A 787 -34.19 -25.29 15.31
C ILE A 787 -34.27 -23.81 14.89
N GLU A 788 -35.47 -23.27 14.66
CA GLU A 788 -35.66 -21.85 14.33
C GLU A 788 -35.10 -20.93 15.42
N ASN A 789 -35.37 -21.24 16.69
CA ASN A 789 -34.84 -20.47 17.81
C ASN A 789 -33.30 -20.53 17.87
N ALA A 790 -32.70 -21.68 17.56
CA ALA A 790 -31.25 -21.82 17.48
C ALA A 790 -30.67 -20.99 16.31
N ILE A 791 -31.25 -21.08 15.11
CA ILE A 791 -30.87 -20.28 13.94
C ILE A 791 -30.91 -18.77 14.27
N VAL A 792 -31.97 -18.31 14.90
CA VAL A 792 -32.14 -16.89 15.22
C VAL A 792 -31.09 -16.43 16.24
N ASN A 793 -30.92 -17.15 17.35
CA ASN A 793 -30.12 -16.68 18.48
C ASN A 793 -28.62 -16.99 18.35
N LYS A 794 -28.25 -18.11 17.71
CA LYS A 794 -26.85 -18.55 17.55
C LYS A 794 -26.25 -18.19 16.20
N SER A 795 -27.02 -17.58 15.29
CA SER A 795 -26.54 -17.18 13.97
C SER A 795 -27.07 -15.81 13.54
N LEU A 796 -28.37 -15.65 13.26
CA LEU A 796 -28.86 -14.46 12.54
C LEU A 796 -28.72 -13.16 13.34
N LYS A 797 -29.00 -13.16 14.65
CA LYS A 797 -28.80 -11.96 15.48
C LYS A 797 -27.35 -11.52 15.55
N ILE A 798 -26.43 -12.49 15.62
CA ILE A 798 -24.98 -12.25 15.64
C ILE A 798 -24.54 -11.65 14.30
N ALA A 799 -24.99 -12.24 13.19
CA ALA A 799 -24.70 -11.73 11.86
C ALA A 799 -25.24 -10.29 11.67
N LEU A 800 -26.47 -10.01 12.11
CA LEU A 800 -27.07 -8.68 12.00
C LEU A 800 -26.28 -7.62 12.76
N GLU A 801 -25.76 -7.96 13.95
CA GLU A 801 -24.90 -7.06 14.72
C GLU A 801 -23.65 -6.67 13.90
N HIS A 802 -23.01 -7.65 13.25
CA HIS A 802 -21.82 -7.41 12.44
C HIS A 802 -22.13 -6.63 11.15
N TYR A 803 -23.22 -6.95 10.45
CA TYR A 803 -23.65 -6.15 9.29
C TYR A 803 -23.94 -4.70 9.68
N THR A 804 -24.64 -4.48 10.79
CA THR A 804 -25.05 -3.14 11.24
C THR A 804 -23.86 -2.30 11.68
N LYS A 805 -22.91 -2.91 12.40
CA LYS A 805 -21.70 -2.23 12.89
C LYS A 805 -20.59 -2.14 11.86
N ASN A 806 -20.68 -2.91 10.79
CA ASN A 806 -19.65 -3.01 9.76
C ASN A 806 -18.26 -3.30 10.34
N ASN A 807 -18.18 -4.26 11.26
CA ASN A 807 -17.00 -4.45 12.13
C ASN A 807 -16.35 -5.83 12.01
N HIS A 808 -16.63 -6.56 10.92
CA HIS A 808 -16.05 -7.87 10.69
C HIS A 808 -15.72 -8.08 9.21
N HIS A 809 -14.57 -8.71 8.96
CA HIS A 809 -14.05 -9.14 7.66
C HIS A 809 -15.10 -9.70 6.69
N PHE A 810 -16.04 -10.55 7.11
CA PHE A 810 -16.98 -11.13 6.16
C PHE A 810 -17.94 -10.10 5.54
N VAL A 811 -18.11 -8.93 6.18
CA VAL A 811 -19.02 -7.88 5.71
C VAL A 811 -18.44 -7.14 4.50
N GLU A 812 -17.14 -6.83 4.52
CA GLU A 812 -16.49 -5.95 3.54
C GLU A 812 -15.24 -6.52 2.85
N ASP A 813 -14.67 -7.63 3.31
CA ASP A 813 -13.49 -8.21 2.68
C ASP A 813 -13.87 -8.94 1.38
N GLY A 814 -12.89 -9.05 0.48
CA GLY A 814 -13.07 -9.65 -0.84
C GLY A 814 -12.78 -11.16 -0.94
N PHE A 815 -12.74 -11.87 0.19
CA PHE A 815 -12.07 -13.20 0.29
C PHE A 815 -12.97 -14.28 0.92
N ASN A 816 -12.41 -15.46 1.19
CA ASN A 816 -13.13 -16.64 1.67
C ASN A 816 -14.14 -16.38 2.83
N TRP A 817 -13.82 -15.55 3.83
CA TRP A 817 -14.74 -15.23 4.93
C TRP A 817 -16.05 -14.62 4.44
N ASN A 818 -15.99 -13.76 3.43
CA ASN A 818 -17.17 -13.16 2.81
C ASN A 818 -18.09 -14.25 2.26
N PHE A 819 -17.59 -15.19 1.48
CA PHE A 819 -18.43 -16.25 0.92
C PHE A 819 -18.98 -17.19 1.99
N VAL A 820 -18.13 -17.70 2.89
CA VAL A 820 -18.53 -18.70 3.89
C VAL A 820 -19.61 -18.14 4.83
N CYS A 821 -19.38 -16.93 5.35
CA CYS A 821 -20.30 -16.33 6.31
C CYS A 821 -21.61 -15.89 5.67
N ASN A 822 -21.55 -15.17 4.53
CA ASN A 822 -22.77 -14.75 3.83
C ASN A 822 -23.61 -15.94 3.40
N THR A 823 -22.98 -17.06 3.00
CA THR A 823 -23.68 -18.31 2.69
C THR A 823 -24.42 -18.82 3.91
N GLY A 824 -23.74 -19.11 5.02
CA GLY A 824 -24.38 -19.71 6.18
C GLY A 824 -25.50 -18.86 6.77
N PHE A 825 -25.35 -17.53 6.78
CA PHE A 825 -26.38 -16.62 7.29
C PHE A 825 -27.57 -16.49 6.33
N SER A 826 -27.33 -16.40 5.03
CA SER A 826 -28.41 -16.30 4.04
C SER A 826 -29.16 -17.61 3.86
N THR A 827 -28.51 -18.77 3.86
CA THR A 827 -29.21 -20.08 3.80
C THR A 827 -30.11 -20.26 5.01
N SER A 828 -29.64 -19.88 6.20
CA SER A 828 -30.43 -19.92 7.42
C SER A 828 -31.60 -18.95 7.42
N ALA A 829 -31.40 -17.74 6.88
CA ALA A 829 -32.50 -16.80 6.70
C ALA A 829 -33.52 -17.33 5.69
N LEU A 830 -33.09 -17.79 4.51
CA LEU A 830 -33.94 -18.38 3.48
C LEU A 830 -34.72 -19.59 4.00
N ALA A 831 -34.15 -20.39 4.92
CA ALA A 831 -34.83 -21.52 5.53
C ALA A 831 -36.08 -21.11 6.33
N ILE A 832 -36.09 -19.95 6.99
CA ILE A 832 -37.12 -19.58 7.97
C ILE A 832 -38.06 -18.45 7.50
N VAL A 833 -37.84 -17.90 6.29
CA VAL A 833 -38.78 -16.93 5.68
C VAL A 833 -40.16 -17.58 5.52
N GLY A 834 -41.20 -16.88 5.97
CA GLY A 834 -42.57 -17.40 6.08
C GLY A 834 -42.93 -17.85 7.50
N GLY A 835 -41.96 -17.96 8.41
CA GLY A 835 -42.17 -18.23 9.83
C GLY A 835 -42.21 -16.97 10.70
N ASN A 836 -42.08 -17.16 12.02
CA ASN A 836 -42.23 -16.11 13.04
C ASN A 836 -41.17 -15.00 12.98
N ASN A 837 -40.03 -15.25 12.32
CA ASN A 837 -38.88 -14.32 12.26
C ASN A 837 -38.63 -13.80 10.83
N THR A 838 -39.68 -13.71 10.01
CA THR A 838 -39.58 -13.33 8.60
C THR A 838 -38.90 -11.98 8.38
N ASP A 839 -39.19 -10.96 9.19
CA ASP A 839 -38.58 -9.63 9.03
C ASP A 839 -37.06 -9.67 9.23
N LEU A 840 -36.59 -10.30 10.31
CA LEU A 840 -35.16 -10.51 10.57
C LEU A 840 -34.50 -11.29 9.43
N ALA A 841 -35.13 -12.37 8.98
CA ALA A 841 -34.60 -13.19 7.90
C ALA A 841 -34.45 -12.38 6.60
N THR A 842 -35.47 -11.59 6.22
CA THR A 842 -35.41 -10.77 5.01
C THR A 842 -34.36 -9.66 5.10
N GLN A 843 -34.14 -9.10 6.28
CA GLN A 843 -33.06 -8.14 6.52
C GLN A 843 -31.69 -8.80 6.35
N ILE A 844 -31.46 -9.99 6.91
CA ILE A 844 -30.21 -10.74 6.72
C ILE A 844 -29.96 -11.05 5.25
N ILE A 845 -30.99 -11.47 4.49
CA ILE A 845 -30.85 -11.75 3.06
C ILE A 845 -30.41 -10.48 2.32
N GLN A 846 -31.03 -9.33 2.59
CA GLN A 846 -30.66 -8.06 1.96
C GLN A 846 -29.21 -7.66 2.28
N GLU A 847 -28.78 -7.79 3.54
CA GLU A 847 -27.40 -7.49 3.93
C GLU A 847 -26.39 -8.45 3.30
N ALA A 848 -26.70 -9.75 3.27
CA ALA A 848 -25.83 -10.74 2.65
C ALA A 848 -25.68 -10.51 1.14
N PHE A 849 -26.78 -10.14 0.45
CA PHE A 849 -26.77 -9.83 -0.97
C PHE A 849 -25.89 -8.62 -1.30
N LYS A 850 -25.86 -7.61 -0.42
CA LYS A 850 -24.94 -6.46 -0.54
C LYS A 850 -23.51 -6.86 -0.18
N SER A 851 -23.31 -7.62 0.89
CA SER A 851 -21.98 -7.98 1.37
C SER A 851 -21.23 -8.89 0.40
N ILE A 852 -21.91 -9.85 -0.25
CA ILE A 852 -21.25 -10.77 -1.19
C ILE A 852 -20.62 -10.08 -2.41
N GLN A 853 -21.05 -8.84 -2.70
CA GLN A 853 -20.49 -8.03 -3.78
C GLN A 853 -19.02 -7.66 -3.53
N HIS A 854 -18.52 -7.72 -2.29
CA HIS A 854 -17.11 -7.51 -2.01
C HIS A 854 -16.25 -8.68 -2.48
N GLY A 855 -16.74 -9.92 -2.34
CA GLY A 855 -16.01 -11.12 -2.73
C GLY A 855 -16.01 -11.41 -4.23
N LEU A 856 -17.16 -11.24 -4.91
CA LEU A 856 -17.33 -11.61 -6.33
C LEU A 856 -16.25 -11.07 -7.31
N PRO A 857 -15.72 -9.84 -7.17
CA PRO A 857 -14.71 -9.29 -8.07
C PRO A 857 -13.43 -10.12 -8.18
N GLN A 858 -13.07 -10.91 -7.16
CA GLN A 858 -11.82 -11.67 -7.18
C GLN A 858 -11.73 -12.62 -8.40
N TYR A 859 -12.87 -13.09 -8.90
CA TYR A 859 -12.96 -13.98 -10.05
C TYR A 859 -12.88 -13.24 -11.39
N ALA A 860 -13.06 -11.93 -11.41
CA ALA A 860 -13.04 -11.18 -12.66
C ALA A 860 -11.59 -10.89 -13.10
N PRO A 861 -11.29 -10.87 -14.40
CA PRO A 861 -12.18 -11.23 -15.52
C PRO A 861 -12.11 -12.73 -15.89
N GLU A 862 -11.03 -13.45 -15.56
CA GLU A 862 -10.70 -14.76 -16.14
C GLU A 862 -11.08 -15.97 -15.26
N GLY A 863 -11.73 -15.75 -14.12
CA GLY A 863 -12.17 -16.80 -13.20
C GLY A 863 -11.11 -17.26 -12.19
N ALA A 864 -9.97 -16.58 -12.07
CA ALA A 864 -8.92 -16.95 -11.11
C ALA A 864 -9.32 -16.64 -9.65
N SER A 865 -8.61 -17.23 -8.69
CA SER A 865 -8.62 -16.75 -7.31
C SER A 865 -7.24 -16.21 -6.94
N ILE A 866 -7.25 -15.02 -6.33
CA ILE A 866 -6.05 -14.39 -5.74
C ILE A 866 -5.51 -15.16 -4.53
N GLU A 867 -6.35 -15.96 -3.87
CA GLU A 867 -5.97 -16.77 -2.70
C GLU A 867 -5.36 -18.13 -3.11
N GLY A 868 -5.25 -18.41 -4.41
CA GLY A 868 -4.75 -19.67 -4.95
C GLY A 868 -5.81 -20.78 -5.00
N ILE A 869 -5.42 -21.94 -5.53
CA ILE A 869 -6.37 -23.01 -5.91
C ILE A 869 -7.07 -23.69 -4.71
N SER A 870 -6.41 -23.80 -3.55
CA SER A 870 -7.05 -24.37 -2.35
C SER A 870 -8.15 -23.47 -1.79
N TYR A 871 -7.94 -22.15 -1.83
CA TYR A 871 -8.92 -21.18 -1.35
C TYR A 871 -9.96 -20.81 -2.39
N TRP A 872 -9.64 -20.97 -3.69
CA TRP A 872 -10.67 -21.09 -4.72
C TRP A 872 -11.64 -22.21 -4.37
N ASP A 873 -11.13 -23.41 -4.09
CA ASP A 873 -11.98 -24.56 -3.75
C ASP A 873 -12.81 -24.31 -2.48
N TYR A 874 -12.15 -23.94 -1.39
CA TYR A 874 -12.83 -23.67 -0.11
C TYR A 874 -13.87 -22.56 -0.21
N GLY A 875 -13.51 -21.38 -0.75
CA GLY A 875 -14.42 -20.24 -0.88
C GLY A 875 -15.55 -20.50 -1.89
N THR A 876 -15.22 -21.09 -3.05
CA THR A 876 -16.18 -21.33 -4.12
C THR A 876 -17.22 -22.38 -3.75
N ARG A 877 -16.89 -23.37 -2.90
CA ARG A 877 -17.89 -24.31 -2.34
C ARG A 877 -19.06 -23.58 -1.71
N TYR A 878 -18.77 -22.66 -0.81
CA TYR A 878 -19.81 -21.90 -0.10
C TYR A 878 -20.50 -20.92 -1.03
N LEU A 879 -19.76 -20.23 -1.90
CA LEU A 879 -20.38 -19.40 -2.92
C LEU A 879 -21.37 -20.20 -3.78
N VAL A 880 -21.04 -21.41 -4.21
CA VAL A 880 -21.97 -22.26 -4.96
C VAL A 880 -23.17 -22.69 -4.11
N TYR A 881 -23.00 -22.96 -2.82
CA TYR A 881 -24.15 -23.21 -1.93
C TYR A 881 -25.06 -21.99 -1.82
N PHE A 882 -24.50 -20.79 -1.70
CA PHE A 882 -25.25 -19.54 -1.73
C PHE A 882 -26.01 -19.38 -3.05
N LEU A 883 -25.31 -19.50 -4.19
CA LEU A 883 -25.90 -19.34 -5.51
C LEU A 883 -26.99 -20.38 -5.75
N SER A 884 -26.73 -21.64 -5.42
CA SER A 884 -27.70 -22.73 -5.55
C SER A 884 -28.91 -22.52 -4.63
N ALA A 885 -28.71 -22.09 -3.39
CA ALA A 885 -29.79 -21.80 -2.45
C ALA A 885 -30.67 -20.64 -2.94
N VAL A 886 -30.06 -19.58 -3.46
CA VAL A 886 -30.81 -18.47 -4.08
C VAL A 886 -31.59 -18.97 -5.28
N SER A 887 -30.96 -19.67 -6.24
CA SER A 887 -31.63 -20.18 -7.45
C SER A 887 -32.82 -21.11 -7.13
N SER A 888 -32.71 -21.98 -6.11
CA SER A 888 -33.79 -22.90 -5.74
C SER A 888 -34.87 -22.25 -4.87
N SER A 889 -34.54 -21.28 -4.02
CA SER A 889 -35.47 -20.72 -3.03
C SER A 889 -36.31 -19.55 -3.52
N ILE A 890 -35.87 -18.82 -4.56
CA ILE A 890 -36.58 -17.64 -5.07
C ILE A 890 -37.39 -17.94 -6.33
N LYS A 891 -38.39 -17.09 -6.61
CA LYS A 891 -39.11 -17.02 -7.88
C LYS A 891 -38.31 -16.15 -8.85
N GLY A 892 -37.88 -16.72 -9.98
CA GLY A 892 -37.15 -16.01 -11.04
C GLY A 892 -35.66 -16.31 -11.08
N ASP A 893 -34.94 -15.55 -11.91
CA ASP A 893 -33.51 -15.78 -12.17
C ASP A 893 -32.62 -15.30 -11.01
N ASN A 894 -31.54 -16.04 -10.76
CA ASN A 894 -30.50 -15.62 -9.83
C ASN A 894 -29.61 -14.52 -10.45
N PRO A 895 -29.61 -13.27 -9.92
CA PRO A 895 -28.84 -12.18 -10.52
C PRO A 895 -27.33 -12.38 -10.38
N PHE A 896 -26.85 -13.08 -9.35
CA PHE A 896 -25.43 -13.25 -9.02
C PHE A 896 -24.65 -14.07 -10.07
N ILE A 897 -25.34 -14.88 -10.87
CA ILE A 897 -24.74 -15.61 -12.00
C ILE A 897 -24.16 -14.65 -13.06
N LYS A 898 -24.67 -13.42 -13.12
CA LYS A 898 -24.23 -12.38 -14.07
C LYS A 898 -23.01 -11.59 -13.59
N ALA A 899 -22.52 -11.84 -12.36
CA ALA A 899 -21.35 -11.15 -11.85
C ALA A 899 -20.10 -11.46 -12.73
N PRO A 900 -19.23 -10.47 -12.98
CA PRO A 900 -18.01 -10.67 -13.77
C PRO A 900 -17.15 -11.82 -13.22
N GLY A 901 -16.56 -12.63 -14.11
CA GLY A 901 -15.70 -13.76 -13.73
C GLY A 901 -16.43 -15.07 -13.37
N ILE A 902 -17.66 -15.02 -12.85
CA ILE A 902 -18.38 -16.23 -12.36
C ILE A 902 -18.55 -17.29 -13.45
N LYS A 903 -18.88 -16.90 -14.68
CA LYS A 903 -19.02 -17.85 -15.80
C LYS A 903 -17.73 -18.56 -16.22
N TYR A 904 -16.57 -18.06 -15.79
CA TYR A 904 -15.25 -18.59 -16.12
C TYR A 904 -14.57 -19.32 -14.96
N THR A 905 -15.02 -19.11 -13.72
CA THR A 905 -14.33 -19.61 -12.52
C THR A 905 -14.22 -21.13 -12.46
N ALA A 906 -15.19 -21.86 -13.03
CA ALA A 906 -15.16 -23.33 -13.12
C ALA A 906 -14.03 -23.87 -14.03
N GLU A 907 -13.42 -23.04 -14.87
CA GLU A 907 -12.25 -23.40 -15.68
C GLU A 907 -10.96 -23.38 -14.87
N TYR A 908 -10.92 -22.64 -13.75
CA TYR A 908 -9.72 -22.51 -12.93
C TYR A 908 -9.15 -23.86 -12.45
N PRO A 909 -9.92 -24.78 -11.82
CA PRO A 909 -9.39 -26.09 -11.45
C PRO A 909 -8.96 -26.96 -12.64
N ILE A 910 -9.54 -26.76 -13.83
CA ILE A 910 -9.15 -27.48 -15.06
C ILE A 910 -7.70 -27.15 -15.42
N PHE A 911 -7.38 -25.85 -15.51
CA PHE A 911 -6.07 -25.42 -15.97
C PHE A 911 -5.00 -25.39 -14.88
N MET A 912 -5.39 -25.32 -13.61
CA MET A 912 -4.47 -25.35 -12.46
C MET A 912 -4.03 -26.76 -12.05
N THR A 913 -4.68 -27.82 -12.58
CA THR A 913 -4.42 -29.21 -12.17
C THR A 913 -3.65 -29.97 -13.25
N GLY A 914 -2.45 -30.46 -12.89
CA GLY A 914 -1.68 -31.45 -13.65
C GLY A 914 -1.90 -32.87 -13.10
N LYS A 915 -1.39 -33.89 -13.81
CA LYS A 915 -1.56 -35.30 -13.39
C LYS A 915 -0.77 -35.67 -12.13
N ALA A 916 0.30 -34.94 -11.82
CA ALA A 916 1.09 -35.13 -10.60
C ALA A 916 0.62 -34.22 -9.44
N GLY A 917 -0.35 -33.34 -9.67
CA GLY A 917 -0.92 -32.44 -8.67
C GLY A 917 -1.25 -31.05 -9.23
N THR A 918 -1.77 -30.17 -8.38
CA THR A 918 -2.08 -28.77 -8.74
C THR A 918 -0.82 -27.90 -8.73
N TYR A 919 -0.85 -26.77 -9.43
CA TYR A 919 0.09 -25.69 -9.15
C TYR A 919 -0.33 -25.00 -7.85
N ASN A 920 0.45 -25.25 -6.79
CA ASN A 920 0.06 -25.09 -5.40
C ASN A 920 0.67 -23.86 -4.71
N TYR A 921 0.75 -22.73 -5.42
CA TYR A 921 1.14 -21.45 -4.83
C TYR A 921 0.14 -20.97 -3.78
N SER A 922 0.55 -20.00 -2.96
CA SER A 922 -0.18 -19.56 -1.76
C SER A 922 -0.34 -20.69 -0.72
N ASP A 923 -1.06 -20.41 0.37
CA ASP A 923 -1.42 -21.43 1.35
C ASP A 923 -2.25 -22.52 0.66
N ASN A 924 -1.66 -23.71 0.56
CA ASN A 924 -2.22 -24.83 -0.19
C ASN A 924 -2.19 -26.13 0.62
N ASP A 925 -3.29 -26.88 0.55
CA ASP A 925 -3.49 -28.15 1.25
C ASP A 925 -2.93 -29.37 0.49
N LEU A 926 -2.39 -29.16 -0.72
CA LEU A 926 -1.85 -30.18 -1.61
C LEU A 926 -2.89 -31.24 -2.02
N VAL A 927 -4.15 -30.84 -2.11
CA VAL A 927 -5.28 -31.68 -2.55
C VAL A 927 -5.90 -31.17 -3.83
N ASN A 928 -6.50 -32.08 -4.60
CA ASN A 928 -7.24 -31.71 -5.80
C ASN A 928 -8.56 -31.01 -5.42
N PRO A 929 -8.92 -29.89 -6.08
CA PRO A 929 -10.24 -29.29 -5.95
C PRO A 929 -11.34 -30.28 -6.28
N ILE A 930 -12.43 -30.24 -5.53
CA ILE A 930 -13.58 -31.13 -5.75
C ILE A 930 -14.24 -30.93 -7.12
N GLY A 931 -14.67 -32.03 -7.71
CA GLY A 931 -15.29 -32.00 -9.04
C GLY A 931 -16.74 -31.51 -9.07
N TYR A 932 -17.52 -31.64 -7.99
CA TYR A 932 -18.97 -31.41 -8.05
C TYR A 932 -19.37 -29.95 -8.30
N LEU A 933 -18.48 -28.98 -8.01
CA LEU A 933 -18.72 -27.57 -8.36
C LEU A 933 -18.88 -27.42 -9.87
N ASN A 934 -18.08 -28.14 -10.65
CA ASN A 934 -18.16 -28.12 -12.11
C ASN A 934 -19.48 -28.71 -12.63
N LEU A 935 -20.11 -29.66 -11.92
CA LEU A 935 -21.46 -30.14 -12.28
C LEU A 935 -22.49 -29.03 -12.12
N TRP A 936 -22.43 -28.28 -11.00
CA TRP A 936 -23.34 -27.16 -10.77
C TRP A 936 -23.17 -26.08 -11.83
N PHE A 937 -21.94 -25.64 -12.10
CA PHE A 937 -21.69 -24.64 -13.13
C PHE A 937 -22.10 -25.13 -14.52
N ALA A 938 -21.88 -26.41 -14.86
CA ALA A 938 -22.33 -26.98 -16.12
C ALA A 938 -23.86 -26.90 -16.27
N LYS A 939 -24.60 -27.24 -15.21
CA LYS A 939 -26.07 -27.16 -15.16
C LYS A 939 -26.56 -25.71 -15.26
N GLU A 940 -26.04 -24.82 -14.40
CA GLU A 940 -26.50 -23.44 -14.28
C GLU A 940 -26.17 -22.59 -15.53
N LEU A 941 -25.02 -22.84 -16.15
CA LEU A 941 -24.56 -22.09 -17.32
C LEU A 941 -24.87 -22.79 -18.65
N ASN A 942 -25.43 -24.00 -18.61
CA ASN A 942 -25.60 -24.88 -19.78
C ASN A 942 -24.28 -25.08 -20.56
N ARG A 943 -23.21 -25.42 -19.83
CA ARG A 943 -21.84 -25.61 -20.34
C ARG A 943 -21.36 -27.05 -20.09
N PRO A 944 -21.75 -28.03 -20.94
CA PRO A 944 -21.42 -29.44 -20.72
C PRO A 944 -19.92 -29.72 -20.69
N GLU A 945 -19.09 -28.92 -21.35
CA GLU A 945 -17.63 -29.04 -21.35
C GLU A 945 -17.01 -28.96 -19.94
N LEU A 946 -17.64 -28.24 -19.00
CA LEU A 946 -17.14 -28.12 -17.63
C LEU A 946 -17.19 -29.46 -16.87
N THR A 947 -18.08 -30.38 -17.27
CA THR A 947 -18.21 -31.71 -16.63
C THR A 947 -16.99 -32.61 -16.83
N TRP A 948 -16.09 -32.27 -17.76
CA TRP A 948 -14.83 -32.98 -17.95
C TRP A 948 -13.99 -33.02 -16.66
N TYR A 949 -13.90 -31.89 -15.92
CA TYR A 949 -13.12 -31.85 -14.67
C TYR A 949 -13.68 -32.81 -13.61
N HIS A 950 -15.01 -32.92 -13.52
CA HIS A 950 -15.63 -33.85 -12.60
C HIS A 950 -15.28 -35.31 -12.94
N LYS A 951 -15.31 -35.68 -14.23
CA LYS A 951 -14.85 -37.01 -14.70
C LYS A 951 -13.39 -37.25 -14.29
N TYR A 952 -12.53 -36.27 -14.58
CA TYR A 952 -11.12 -36.31 -14.21
C TYR A 952 -10.91 -36.48 -12.70
N TYR A 953 -11.65 -35.74 -11.87
CA TYR A 953 -11.59 -35.83 -10.41
C TYR A 953 -12.01 -37.22 -9.95
N MET A 954 -13.12 -37.78 -10.46
CA MET A 954 -13.61 -39.10 -10.09
C MET A 954 -12.69 -40.26 -10.49
N GLU A 955 -11.76 -40.05 -11.44
CA GLU A 955 -10.73 -41.02 -11.80
C GLU A 955 -9.54 -41.02 -10.81
N GLN A 956 -9.39 -39.98 -9.99
CA GLN A 956 -8.32 -39.90 -9.01
C GLN A 956 -8.53 -40.86 -7.84
N LYS A 957 -7.42 -41.37 -7.29
CA LYS A 957 -7.41 -42.38 -6.22
C LYS A 957 -8.04 -41.87 -4.92
N ASP A 958 -7.92 -40.58 -4.65
CA ASP A 958 -8.35 -39.86 -3.46
C ASP A 958 -9.72 -39.17 -3.63
N SER A 959 -10.39 -39.39 -4.76
CA SER A 959 -11.73 -38.87 -5.00
C SER A 959 -12.75 -39.41 -4.00
N ASN A 960 -13.63 -38.54 -3.54
CA ASN A 960 -14.69 -38.86 -2.60
C ASN A 960 -16.05 -38.43 -3.14
N VAL A 961 -17.01 -39.37 -3.11
CA VAL A 961 -18.41 -39.11 -3.46
C VAL A 961 -19.10 -38.33 -2.33
N ASN A 962 -19.91 -37.36 -2.73
CA ASN A 962 -20.64 -36.41 -1.92
C ASN A 962 -22.12 -36.35 -2.35
N VAL A 963 -23.00 -35.84 -1.49
CA VAL A 963 -24.42 -35.61 -1.83
C VAL A 963 -24.57 -34.71 -3.05
N TYR A 964 -23.67 -33.73 -3.21
CA TYR A 964 -23.72 -32.74 -4.29
C TYR A 964 -23.42 -33.34 -5.66
N ASP A 965 -22.67 -34.45 -5.74
CA ASP A 965 -22.46 -35.18 -6.99
C ASP A 965 -23.79 -35.66 -7.55
N LEU A 966 -24.68 -36.20 -6.71
CA LEU A 966 -26.02 -36.62 -7.15
C LEU A 966 -26.96 -35.43 -7.37
N LEU A 967 -26.84 -34.41 -6.52
CA LEU A 967 -27.75 -33.27 -6.56
C LEU A 967 -27.64 -32.49 -7.89
N TRP A 968 -26.42 -32.23 -8.34
CA TRP A 968 -26.17 -31.39 -9.52
C TRP A 968 -25.87 -32.18 -10.79
N TYR A 969 -25.83 -33.51 -10.72
CA TYR A 969 -25.66 -34.36 -11.89
C TYR A 969 -26.87 -34.33 -12.82
N ASP A 970 -26.62 -33.97 -14.07
CA ASP A 970 -27.55 -34.10 -15.19
C ASP A 970 -26.88 -34.97 -16.28
N PRO A 971 -27.38 -36.20 -16.53
CA PRO A 971 -26.80 -37.08 -17.55
C PRO A 971 -26.78 -36.46 -18.95
N SER A 972 -27.71 -35.54 -19.27
CA SER A 972 -27.74 -34.89 -20.59
C SER A 972 -26.61 -33.88 -20.80
N LEU A 973 -26.03 -33.35 -19.71
CA LEU A 973 -24.91 -32.41 -19.73
C LEU A 973 -23.57 -33.08 -19.40
N TYR A 974 -23.58 -34.32 -18.91
CA TYR A 974 -22.36 -35.06 -18.52
C TYR A 974 -21.57 -35.63 -19.71
N THR A 975 -21.51 -34.85 -20.79
CA THR A 975 -20.87 -35.18 -22.06
C THR A 975 -19.57 -34.41 -22.29
N GLY A 976 -19.08 -33.68 -21.28
CA GLY A 976 -17.91 -32.82 -21.43
C GLY A 976 -16.70 -33.54 -22.01
N ASP A 977 -16.18 -32.96 -23.09
CA ASP A 977 -15.00 -33.40 -23.84
C ASP A 977 -13.72 -32.81 -23.23
N ILE A 978 -12.58 -33.36 -23.66
CA ILE A 978 -11.26 -32.85 -23.29
C ILE A 978 -11.11 -31.37 -23.69
N PRO A 979 -10.56 -30.49 -22.83
CA PRO A 979 -10.32 -29.09 -23.18
C PRO A 979 -9.44 -28.94 -24.42
N LYS A 980 -9.70 -27.90 -25.23
CA LYS A 980 -8.98 -27.69 -26.49
C LYS A 980 -7.64 -26.99 -26.27
N GLU A 981 -7.63 -25.99 -25.40
CA GLU A 981 -6.44 -25.26 -25.00
C GLU A 981 -5.57 -26.14 -24.10
N LEU A 982 -4.26 -26.06 -24.27
CA LEU A 982 -3.28 -26.72 -23.41
C LEU A 982 -2.72 -25.73 -22.37
N ASP A 983 -2.71 -24.44 -22.71
CA ASP A 983 -2.04 -23.40 -21.95
C ASP A 983 -3.04 -22.30 -21.55
N LYS A 984 -2.88 -21.73 -20.35
CA LYS A 984 -3.78 -20.69 -19.80
C LYS A 984 -2.97 -19.61 -19.09
N SER A 985 -3.39 -18.36 -19.24
CA SER A 985 -2.89 -17.22 -18.47
C SER A 985 -3.99 -16.60 -17.63
N TYR A 986 -3.64 -16.15 -16.42
CA TYR A 986 -4.50 -15.36 -15.53
C TYR A 986 -3.82 -14.04 -15.21
N LYS A 987 -4.34 -12.93 -15.74
CA LYS A 987 -3.67 -11.63 -15.73
C LYS A 987 -3.52 -11.05 -14.33
N ASN A 988 -4.58 -11.09 -13.52
CA ASN A 988 -4.59 -10.45 -12.20
C ASN A 988 -3.57 -11.04 -11.20
N GLN A 989 -3.17 -12.29 -11.41
CA GLN A 989 -2.17 -12.97 -10.59
C GLN A 989 -0.88 -13.25 -11.36
N SER A 990 -0.80 -12.84 -12.63
CA SER A 990 0.32 -13.14 -13.52
C SER A 990 0.74 -14.61 -13.46
N VAL A 991 -0.24 -15.52 -13.55
CA VAL A 991 -0.06 -16.98 -13.54
C VAL A 991 -0.16 -17.50 -14.97
N ILE A 992 0.74 -18.41 -15.33
CA ILE A 992 0.65 -19.19 -16.57
C ILE A 992 0.76 -20.67 -16.24
N THR A 993 -0.09 -21.48 -16.87
CA THR A 993 0.05 -22.93 -16.89
C THR A 993 0.16 -23.43 -18.33
N MET A 994 0.94 -24.49 -18.54
CA MET A 994 1.15 -25.15 -19.82
C MET A 994 1.20 -26.67 -19.62
N ARG A 995 0.81 -27.44 -20.63
CA ARG A 995 0.90 -28.92 -20.57
C ARG A 995 1.11 -29.56 -21.92
N GLU A 996 1.58 -30.81 -21.91
CA GLU A 996 1.74 -31.63 -23.12
C GLU A 996 0.40 -32.08 -23.66
N ASP A 997 -0.38 -32.75 -22.81
CA ASP A 997 -1.70 -33.29 -23.15
C ASP A 997 -2.58 -33.46 -21.88
N TRP A 998 -3.85 -33.80 -22.07
CA TRP A 998 -4.85 -33.95 -21.00
C TRP A 998 -5.05 -35.39 -20.49
N THR A 999 -4.60 -36.38 -21.25
CA THR A 999 -4.98 -37.79 -21.15
C THR A 999 -3.90 -38.68 -20.53
N SER A 1000 -2.64 -38.52 -20.92
CA SER A 1000 -1.54 -39.36 -20.50
C SER A 1000 -1.25 -39.16 -19.02
N LYS A 1001 -0.92 -40.26 -18.31
CA LYS A 1001 -0.44 -40.19 -16.92
C LYS A 1001 1.00 -39.69 -16.82
N SER A 1002 1.75 -39.73 -17.93
CA SER A 1002 3.13 -39.24 -18.02
C SER A 1002 3.24 -37.81 -18.54
N THR A 1003 2.10 -37.17 -18.87
CA THR A 1003 2.03 -35.82 -19.46
C THR A 1003 2.84 -34.81 -18.65
N SER A 1004 3.56 -33.95 -19.36
CA SER A 1004 4.29 -32.85 -18.73
C SER A 1004 3.36 -31.67 -18.41
N PHE A 1005 3.60 -31.00 -17.28
CA PHE A 1005 2.84 -29.83 -16.83
C PHE A 1005 3.79 -28.80 -16.20
N LEU A 1006 3.61 -27.54 -16.57
CA LEU A 1006 4.35 -26.40 -16.07
C LEU A 1006 3.37 -25.37 -15.51
N GLY A 1007 3.61 -24.88 -14.30
CA GLY A 1007 2.89 -23.74 -13.74
C GLY A 1007 3.88 -22.77 -13.12
N PHE A 1008 3.76 -21.47 -13.41
CA PHE A 1008 4.62 -20.44 -12.83
C PHE A 1008 3.84 -19.14 -12.61
N LYS A 1009 4.34 -18.29 -11.71
CA LYS A 1009 3.70 -17.00 -11.43
C LYS A 1009 4.67 -15.86 -11.14
N GLY A 1010 4.25 -14.64 -11.48
CA GLY A 1010 4.74 -13.40 -10.89
C GLY A 1010 3.82 -13.02 -9.73
N GLY A 1011 2.85 -12.16 -10.00
CA GLY A 1011 1.70 -11.89 -9.13
C GLY A 1011 2.04 -10.94 -8.00
N LEU A 1012 1.19 -10.91 -6.97
CA LEU A 1012 1.28 -9.97 -5.85
C LEU A 1012 1.86 -10.65 -4.60
N ASN A 1013 3.01 -10.18 -4.12
CA ASN A 1013 3.50 -10.50 -2.79
C ASN A 1013 2.58 -9.88 -1.73
N GLY A 1014 2.25 -10.66 -0.69
CA GLY A 1014 1.36 -10.21 0.39
C GLY A 1014 -0.13 -10.30 0.06
N ALA A 1015 -0.51 -10.94 -1.06
CA ALA A 1015 -1.90 -11.34 -1.30
C ALA A 1015 -2.46 -12.15 -0.09
N PRO A 1016 -3.78 -12.14 0.18
CA PRO A 1016 -4.35 -12.99 1.21
C PRO A 1016 -4.01 -14.45 0.94
N HIS A 1017 -3.51 -15.15 1.97
CA HIS A 1017 -2.94 -16.49 1.86
C HIS A 1017 -1.72 -16.62 0.93
N GLY A 1018 -1.25 -15.55 0.29
CA GLY A 1018 -0.04 -15.51 -0.53
C GLY A 1018 1.26 -15.52 0.27
N ASP A 1019 2.34 -15.76 -0.46
CA ASP A 1019 3.72 -15.90 0.03
C ASP A 1019 4.65 -14.89 -0.68
N LEU A 1020 5.94 -14.86 -0.31
CA LEU A 1020 6.95 -14.10 -1.05
C LEU A 1020 7.59 -14.97 -2.13
N ASP A 1021 6.76 -15.35 -3.10
CA ASP A 1021 7.01 -16.40 -4.07
C ASP A 1021 6.88 -15.88 -5.52
N ILE A 1022 7.09 -14.59 -5.74
CA ILE A 1022 7.21 -14.00 -7.08
C ILE A 1022 8.33 -14.74 -7.83
N GLY A 1023 8.00 -15.29 -9.00
CA GLY A 1023 8.92 -16.08 -9.84
C GLY A 1023 8.95 -17.58 -9.55
N SER A 1024 8.11 -18.08 -8.61
CA SER A 1024 8.00 -19.53 -8.31
C SER A 1024 7.38 -20.31 -9.48
N PHE A 1025 7.68 -21.61 -9.51
CA PHE A 1025 7.16 -22.56 -10.50
C PHE A 1025 7.08 -23.99 -9.97
N VAL A 1026 6.27 -24.81 -10.65
CA VAL A 1026 6.27 -26.28 -10.54
C VAL A 1026 6.47 -26.90 -11.91
N TYR A 1027 7.09 -28.08 -11.94
CA TYR A 1027 7.37 -28.81 -13.17
C TYR A 1027 7.14 -30.30 -13.02
N ASP A 1028 6.25 -30.83 -13.85
CA ASP A 1028 5.86 -32.23 -13.93
C ASP A 1028 6.32 -32.83 -15.25
N SER A 1029 6.85 -34.04 -15.22
CA SER A 1029 7.07 -34.86 -16.42
C SER A 1029 7.23 -36.33 -16.05
N LEU A 1030 6.91 -37.25 -16.97
CA LEU A 1030 6.87 -38.69 -16.71
C LEU A 1030 5.97 -39.07 -15.52
N GLY A 1031 4.99 -38.22 -15.21
CA GLY A 1031 4.08 -38.38 -14.07
C GLY A 1031 4.74 -38.14 -12.70
N ILE A 1032 5.88 -37.44 -12.66
CA ILE A 1032 6.60 -37.05 -11.44
C ILE A 1032 6.64 -35.53 -11.33
N ARG A 1033 6.41 -35.00 -10.13
CA ARG A 1033 6.63 -33.60 -9.77
C ARG A 1033 8.10 -33.40 -9.44
N TRP A 1034 8.87 -32.91 -10.41
CA TRP A 1034 10.32 -32.72 -10.29
C TRP A 1034 10.68 -31.44 -9.55
N ALA A 1035 10.00 -30.33 -9.86
CA ALA A 1035 10.09 -29.06 -9.15
C ALA A 1035 8.80 -28.85 -8.35
N MET A 1036 8.89 -28.79 -7.03
CA MET A 1036 7.72 -28.73 -6.15
C MET A 1036 7.68 -27.47 -5.29
N ASP A 1037 6.47 -27.06 -4.89
CA ASP A 1037 6.25 -26.05 -3.86
C ASP A 1037 5.73 -26.73 -2.57
N LEU A 1038 5.99 -26.14 -1.40
CA LEU A 1038 5.88 -26.79 -0.09
C LEU A 1038 4.46 -26.69 0.52
N GLY A 1039 3.61 -25.81 -0.01
CA GLY A 1039 2.25 -25.57 0.48
C GLY A 1039 2.20 -24.75 1.77
N LYS A 1040 1.09 -24.85 2.50
CA LYS A 1040 0.86 -23.99 3.67
C LYS A 1040 1.78 -24.29 4.85
N GLU A 1041 1.88 -23.30 5.74
CA GLU A 1041 2.52 -23.40 7.03
C GLU A 1041 1.47 -23.49 8.15
N ASN A 1042 1.87 -23.82 9.37
CA ASN A 1042 1.00 -23.88 10.54
C ASN A 1042 0.44 -22.50 10.90
N TYR A 1043 -0.89 -22.34 10.82
CA TYR A 1043 -1.60 -21.09 11.10
C TYR A 1043 -1.56 -20.65 12.57
N ASN A 1044 -1.12 -21.52 13.46
CA ASN A 1044 -1.03 -21.24 14.89
C ASN A 1044 0.36 -20.72 15.29
N LEU A 1045 1.27 -20.49 14.33
CA LEU A 1045 2.55 -19.86 14.60
C LEU A 1045 2.38 -18.40 15.08
N PRO A 1046 3.23 -17.92 16.01
CA PRO A 1046 3.24 -16.52 16.42
C PRO A 1046 3.36 -15.56 15.23
N GLY A 1047 2.57 -14.48 15.22
CA GLY A 1047 2.62 -13.46 14.17
C GLY A 1047 2.35 -13.97 12.74
N TYR A 1048 1.79 -15.16 12.56
CA TYR A 1048 1.52 -15.74 11.22
C TYR A 1048 0.65 -14.85 10.32
N TRP A 1049 -0.23 -14.05 10.94
CA TRP A 1049 -1.13 -13.14 10.24
C TRP A 1049 -0.58 -11.71 10.14
N ASP A 1050 0.64 -11.46 10.61
CA ASP A 1050 1.32 -10.18 10.47
C ASP A 1050 1.88 -10.06 9.05
N LYS A 1051 1.07 -9.51 8.14
CA LYS A 1051 1.36 -9.44 6.70
C LYS A 1051 2.12 -8.19 6.26
N GLY A 1052 2.37 -7.25 7.18
CA GLY A 1052 3.12 -6.03 6.88
C GLY A 1052 4.59 -6.31 6.52
N SER A 1053 5.30 -5.34 5.97
CA SER A 1053 6.71 -5.48 5.57
C SER A 1053 7.66 -5.86 6.72
N ASN A 1054 7.27 -5.63 7.98
CA ASN A 1054 8.02 -6.05 9.17
C ASN A 1054 7.36 -7.22 9.91
N GLY A 1055 6.37 -7.89 9.30
CA GLY A 1055 5.59 -8.92 9.95
C GLY A 1055 6.34 -10.24 10.15
N GLU A 1056 6.12 -10.90 11.28
CA GLU A 1056 6.79 -12.17 11.63
C GLU A 1056 6.50 -13.29 10.61
N ARG A 1057 5.35 -13.22 9.93
CA ARG A 1057 4.95 -14.16 8.86
C ARG A 1057 6.08 -14.43 7.88
N TRP A 1058 6.80 -13.39 7.47
CA TRP A 1058 7.81 -13.46 6.42
C TRP A 1058 9.15 -14.02 6.90
N THR A 1059 9.28 -14.34 8.19
CA THR A 1059 10.45 -15.03 8.73
C THR A 1059 10.36 -16.55 8.58
N TYR A 1060 9.14 -17.08 8.35
CA TYR A 1060 8.92 -18.50 8.18
C TYR A 1060 9.36 -18.98 6.79
N TYR A 1061 10.09 -20.09 6.74
CA TYR A 1061 10.73 -20.62 5.53
C TYR A 1061 9.76 -20.76 4.36
N ARG A 1062 8.59 -21.37 4.59
CA ARG A 1062 7.57 -21.61 3.55
C ARG A 1062 6.86 -20.35 3.08
N LYS A 1063 7.04 -19.22 3.77
CA LYS A 1063 6.32 -17.96 3.51
C LYS A 1063 7.22 -16.93 2.82
N LYS A 1064 8.51 -17.20 2.66
CA LYS A 1064 9.51 -16.32 2.05
C LYS A 1064 10.19 -16.98 0.85
N ALA A 1065 10.86 -16.19 0.01
CA ALA A 1065 11.45 -16.63 -1.26
C ALA A 1065 12.36 -17.86 -1.12
N GLU A 1066 13.12 -17.97 -0.02
CA GLU A 1066 13.98 -19.12 0.27
C GLU A 1066 13.25 -20.48 0.27
N GLY A 1067 11.95 -20.51 0.59
CA GLY A 1067 11.12 -21.70 0.60
C GLY A 1067 10.44 -22.04 -0.73
N HIS A 1068 10.64 -21.22 -1.78
CA HIS A 1068 9.98 -21.38 -3.07
C HIS A 1068 11.00 -21.54 -4.22
N ASN A 1069 10.52 -21.89 -5.42
CA ASN A 1069 11.36 -22.10 -6.59
C ASN A 1069 11.66 -20.79 -7.32
N THR A 1070 12.19 -19.80 -6.60
CA THR A 1070 12.49 -18.46 -7.12
C THR A 1070 13.97 -18.08 -6.95
N LEU A 1071 14.33 -16.82 -7.15
CA LEU A 1071 15.67 -16.29 -6.88
C LEU A 1071 15.80 -15.82 -5.43
N VAL A 1072 17.01 -15.84 -4.89
CA VAL A 1072 17.37 -15.15 -3.64
C VAL A 1072 18.62 -14.33 -3.91
N ILE A 1073 18.63 -13.05 -3.52
CA ILE A 1073 19.75 -12.14 -3.78
C ILE A 1073 20.28 -11.66 -2.44
N ASN A 1074 21.60 -11.79 -2.25
CA ASN A 1074 22.30 -11.34 -1.05
C ASN A 1074 21.61 -11.77 0.27
N PRO A 1075 21.39 -13.09 0.50
CA PRO A 1075 20.60 -13.57 1.64
C PRO A 1075 21.08 -12.96 2.97
N SER A 1076 20.14 -12.37 3.71
CA SER A 1076 20.38 -11.65 4.97
C SER A 1076 19.26 -11.93 5.98
N LYS A 1077 19.19 -11.12 7.05
CA LYS A 1077 18.07 -11.15 8.00
C LYS A 1077 16.85 -10.37 7.50
N ASP A 1078 17.04 -9.54 6.48
CA ASP A 1078 15.97 -8.74 5.88
C ASP A 1078 15.13 -9.60 4.95
N LEU A 1079 14.00 -9.07 4.47
CA LEU A 1079 13.17 -9.75 3.47
C LEU A 1079 13.94 -9.98 2.17
N ASP A 1080 13.79 -11.19 1.62
CA ASP A 1080 14.35 -11.55 0.30
C ASP A 1080 13.63 -10.84 -0.85
N GLN A 1081 12.34 -10.55 -0.67
CA GLN A 1081 11.51 -9.84 -1.63
C GLN A 1081 10.66 -8.75 -0.94
N ALA A 1082 10.37 -7.67 -1.65
CA ALA A 1082 9.55 -6.56 -1.17
C ALA A 1082 8.07 -6.96 -0.96
N VAL A 1083 7.42 -6.28 0.00
CA VAL A 1083 6.00 -6.46 0.37
C VAL A 1083 5.33 -5.10 0.59
N PRO A 1084 4.30 -4.73 -0.19
CA PRO A 1084 3.84 -5.44 -1.39
C PRO A 1084 4.84 -5.31 -2.55
N ALA A 1085 4.78 -6.25 -3.48
CA ALA A 1085 5.44 -6.14 -4.78
C ALA A 1085 4.56 -6.85 -5.83
N TYR A 1086 4.46 -6.30 -7.04
CA TYR A 1086 3.76 -6.95 -8.15
C TYR A 1086 4.72 -7.27 -9.30
N ALA A 1087 4.72 -8.52 -9.76
CA ALA A 1087 5.50 -8.97 -10.91
C ALA A 1087 4.58 -9.32 -12.11
N PRO A 1088 4.55 -8.48 -13.17
CA PRO A 1088 3.72 -8.72 -14.34
C PRO A 1088 4.32 -9.78 -15.29
N ILE A 1089 3.45 -10.40 -16.09
CA ILE A 1089 3.86 -11.05 -17.35
C ILE A 1089 4.14 -9.94 -18.38
N ILE A 1090 5.36 -9.88 -18.91
CA ILE A 1090 5.78 -8.84 -19.87
C ILE A 1090 5.78 -9.33 -21.33
N ASP A 1091 5.88 -10.63 -21.55
CA ASP A 1091 5.71 -11.25 -22.87
C ASP A 1091 5.30 -12.72 -22.70
N MET A 1092 4.53 -13.24 -23.65
CA MET A 1092 4.14 -14.66 -23.68
C MET A 1092 3.67 -15.08 -25.06
N LYS A 1093 3.87 -16.37 -25.36
CA LYS A 1093 3.24 -17.03 -26.51
C LYS A 1093 2.74 -18.40 -26.09
N LEU A 1094 1.42 -18.59 -26.13
CA LEU A 1094 0.72 -19.75 -25.60
C LEU A 1094 0.06 -20.57 -26.71
N ASN A 1095 -0.22 -21.83 -26.43
CA ASN A 1095 -0.99 -22.77 -27.26
C ASN A 1095 -0.37 -23.07 -28.65
N ASN A 1096 0.96 -22.98 -28.83
CA ASN A 1096 1.59 -23.46 -30.07
C ASN A 1096 1.78 -24.98 -30.06
N LYS A 1097 1.85 -25.59 -31.24
CA LYS A 1097 2.00 -27.05 -31.38
C LYS A 1097 3.19 -27.61 -30.59
N ASN A 1098 4.34 -26.95 -30.64
CA ASN A 1098 5.61 -27.43 -30.07
C ASN A 1098 5.96 -26.76 -28.73
N GLY A 1099 5.00 -26.13 -28.04
CA GLY A 1099 5.28 -25.45 -26.78
C GLY A 1099 4.76 -24.02 -26.67
N GLY A 1100 5.36 -23.28 -25.75
CA GLY A 1100 5.09 -21.88 -25.50
C GLY A 1100 6.11 -21.28 -24.54
N TYR A 1101 6.03 -19.97 -24.32
CA TYR A 1101 6.85 -19.31 -23.31
C TYR A 1101 6.07 -18.21 -22.57
N GLY A 1102 6.57 -17.85 -21.39
CA GLY A 1102 6.18 -16.64 -20.68
C GLY A 1102 7.36 -16.00 -19.96
N ILE A 1103 7.36 -14.68 -19.87
CA ILE A 1103 8.42 -13.87 -19.27
C ILE A 1103 7.81 -13.00 -18.18
N LEU A 1104 8.39 -13.07 -16.98
CA LEU A 1104 8.04 -12.28 -15.82
C LEU A 1104 9.07 -11.19 -15.58
N ASP A 1105 8.60 -10.00 -15.19
CA ASP A 1105 9.46 -8.95 -14.62
C ASP A 1105 9.39 -9.05 -13.09
N LEU A 1106 10.49 -9.47 -12.47
CA LEU A 1106 10.61 -9.63 -11.02
C LEU A 1106 11.21 -8.39 -10.34
N THR A 1107 11.50 -7.32 -11.09
CA THR A 1107 12.31 -6.20 -10.63
C THR A 1107 11.78 -5.55 -9.36
N GLU A 1108 10.45 -5.37 -9.24
CA GLU A 1108 9.85 -4.77 -8.05
C GLU A 1108 10.06 -5.62 -6.79
N ALA A 1109 10.04 -6.95 -6.92
CA ALA A 1109 10.26 -7.84 -5.79
C ALA A 1109 11.69 -7.73 -5.25
N TYR A 1110 12.68 -7.40 -6.08
CA TYR A 1110 14.09 -7.32 -5.69
C TYR A 1110 14.65 -5.89 -5.80
N GLU A 1111 13.80 -4.87 -5.74
CA GLU A 1111 14.19 -3.47 -5.97
C GLU A 1111 15.25 -2.97 -4.99
N LYS A 1112 15.43 -3.64 -3.84
CA LYS A 1112 16.51 -3.40 -2.89
C LYS A 1112 17.88 -3.58 -3.54
N ASP A 1113 18.09 -4.73 -4.17
CA ASP A 1113 19.40 -5.20 -4.65
C ASP A 1113 19.58 -5.05 -6.17
N ALA A 1114 18.48 -5.04 -6.93
CA ALA A 1114 18.51 -5.11 -8.38
C ALA A 1114 17.97 -3.86 -9.09
N ILE A 1115 18.54 -3.60 -10.26
CA ILE A 1115 18.05 -2.63 -11.24
C ILE A 1115 17.03 -3.29 -12.16
N LYS A 1116 17.29 -4.54 -12.55
CA LYS A 1116 16.43 -5.31 -13.45
C LYS A 1116 16.57 -6.79 -13.19
N ILE A 1117 15.45 -7.49 -13.13
CA ILE A 1117 15.41 -8.96 -13.09
C ILE A 1117 14.24 -9.45 -13.93
N ASN A 1118 14.57 -10.18 -14.99
CA ASN A 1118 13.58 -10.87 -15.80
C ASN A 1118 13.79 -12.38 -15.71
N ARG A 1119 12.68 -13.12 -15.60
CA ARG A 1119 12.68 -14.59 -15.59
C ARG A 1119 11.79 -15.11 -16.70
N GLY A 1120 12.35 -15.95 -17.57
CA GLY A 1120 11.61 -16.63 -18.63
C GLY A 1120 11.49 -18.13 -18.40
N PHE A 1121 10.32 -18.67 -18.77
CA PHE A 1121 10.05 -20.10 -18.87
C PHE A 1121 9.64 -20.46 -20.30
N ASN A 1122 10.42 -21.30 -20.98
CA ASN A 1122 10.12 -21.79 -22.33
C ASN A 1122 9.90 -23.30 -22.29
N PHE A 1123 8.69 -23.73 -22.61
CA PHE A 1123 8.24 -25.12 -22.55
C PHE A 1123 8.38 -25.78 -23.92
N ILE A 1124 9.58 -26.26 -24.21
CA ILE A 1124 10.04 -26.72 -25.51
C ILE A 1124 9.51 -28.13 -25.76
N ASN A 1125 8.99 -28.38 -26.97
CA ASN A 1125 8.37 -29.65 -27.38
C ASN A 1125 7.23 -30.14 -26.46
N ARG A 1126 6.80 -29.29 -25.53
CA ARG A 1126 5.86 -29.57 -24.44
C ARG A 1126 6.31 -30.65 -23.44
N ASP A 1127 7.60 -30.95 -23.36
CA ASP A 1127 8.16 -31.93 -22.41
C ASP A 1127 9.55 -31.55 -21.89
N GLU A 1128 10.15 -30.48 -22.40
CA GLU A 1128 11.40 -29.91 -21.91
C GLU A 1128 11.17 -28.48 -21.39
N LEU A 1129 11.93 -28.08 -20.37
CA LEU A 1129 11.87 -26.73 -19.83
C LEU A 1129 13.23 -26.04 -19.96
N LEU A 1130 13.26 -24.91 -20.67
CA LEU A 1130 14.36 -23.96 -20.64
C LEU A 1130 13.95 -22.76 -19.76
N MET A 1131 14.67 -22.59 -18.65
CA MET A 1131 14.58 -21.40 -17.82
C MET A 1131 15.77 -20.48 -18.09
N ARG A 1132 15.49 -19.18 -18.15
CA ARG A 1132 16.51 -18.14 -18.26
C ARG A 1132 16.18 -16.99 -17.31
N ASP A 1133 17.12 -16.72 -16.41
CA ASP A 1133 17.13 -15.52 -15.60
C ASP A 1133 18.12 -14.52 -16.18
N GLU A 1134 17.73 -13.26 -16.35
CA GLU A 1134 18.60 -12.15 -16.72
C GLU A 1134 18.55 -11.11 -15.60
N PHE A 1135 19.72 -10.78 -15.02
CA PHE A 1135 19.79 -9.90 -13.88
C PHE A 1135 20.86 -8.81 -14.06
N LEU A 1136 20.53 -7.64 -13.54
CA LEU A 1136 21.46 -6.53 -13.35
C LEU A 1136 21.26 -5.98 -11.94
N LEU A 1137 22.30 -6.15 -11.11
CA LEU A 1137 22.34 -5.71 -9.72
C LEU A 1137 22.87 -4.27 -9.61
N LYS A 1138 22.49 -3.59 -8.54
CA LYS A 1138 23.03 -2.26 -8.23
C LYS A 1138 24.54 -2.29 -7.95
N GLN A 1139 24.99 -3.38 -7.33
CA GLN A 1139 26.38 -3.68 -7.02
C GLN A 1139 26.67 -5.16 -7.27
N GLU A 1140 27.94 -5.56 -7.36
CA GLU A 1140 28.28 -6.98 -7.39
C GLU A 1140 27.70 -7.68 -6.16
N GLY A 1141 26.96 -8.77 -6.39
CA GLY A 1141 26.26 -9.50 -5.36
C GLY A 1141 26.15 -10.97 -5.71
N GLU A 1142 25.60 -11.74 -4.78
CA GLU A 1142 25.30 -13.16 -4.99
C GLU A 1142 23.82 -13.32 -5.38
N VAL A 1143 23.58 -13.89 -6.55
CA VAL A 1143 22.26 -14.32 -7.01
C VAL A 1143 22.21 -15.84 -6.89
N ILE A 1144 21.23 -16.34 -6.14
CA ILE A 1144 21.00 -17.76 -5.92
C ILE A 1144 19.76 -18.18 -6.69
N TRP A 1145 19.94 -19.00 -7.71
CA TRP A 1145 18.86 -19.77 -8.33
C TRP A 1145 18.56 -21.00 -7.49
N GLN A 1146 17.28 -21.33 -7.27
CA GLN A 1146 16.92 -22.50 -6.48
C GLN A 1146 15.68 -23.25 -6.95
N MET A 1147 15.68 -24.56 -6.71
CA MET A 1147 14.57 -25.47 -7.00
C MET A 1147 14.47 -26.60 -5.95
N HIS A 1148 13.28 -26.80 -5.39
CA HIS A 1148 12.96 -27.84 -4.42
C HIS A 1148 12.51 -29.13 -5.11
N THR A 1149 12.97 -30.26 -4.60
CA THR A 1149 12.63 -31.58 -5.13
C THR A 1149 12.60 -32.66 -4.04
N LYS A 1150 11.74 -33.66 -4.22
CA LYS A 1150 11.74 -34.91 -3.45
C LYS A 1150 12.57 -36.01 -4.12
N ALA A 1151 12.95 -35.83 -5.38
CA ALA A 1151 13.73 -36.80 -6.12
C ALA A 1151 15.17 -36.88 -5.57
N GLU A 1152 15.81 -38.03 -5.76
CA GLU A 1152 17.21 -38.22 -5.38
C GLU A 1152 18.13 -37.55 -6.41
N PRO A 1153 18.96 -36.56 -6.01
CA PRO A 1153 19.85 -35.87 -6.93
C PRO A 1153 21.22 -36.54 -7.03
N GLU A 1154 21.74 -36.65 -8.25
CA GLU A 1154 23.11 -37.07 -8.55
C GLU A 1154 23.82 -35.96 -9.35
N LEU A 1155 24.85 -35.34 -8.76
CA LEU A 1155 25.70 -34.38 -9.46
C LEU A 1155 26.61 -35.11 -10.46
N ILE A 1156 26.59 -34.65 -11.70
CA ILE A 1156 27.42 -35.16 -12.80
C ILE A 1156 28.10 -34.01 -13.54
N GLU A 1157 28.99 -34.32 -14.49
CA GLU A 1157 29.69 -33.32 -15.32
C GLU A 1157 30.41 -32.25 -14.47
N GLY A 1158 31.01 -32.66 -13.34
CA GLY A 1158 31.69 -31.73 -12.43
C GLY A 1158 30.76 -30.70 -11.78
N GLY A 1159 29.47 -31.03 -11.63
CA GLY A 1159 28.44 -30.14 -11.09
C GLY A 1159 27.73 -29.30 -12.13
N LYS A 1160 28.05 -29.43 -13.43
CA LYS A 1160 27.34 -28.73 -14.51
C LYS A 1160 25.94 -29.28 -14.79
N ALA A 1161 25.66 -30.50 -14.34
CA ALA A 1161 24.36 -31.10 -14.44
C ALA A 1161 24.01 -31.95 -13.23
N VAL A 1162 22.72 -32.16 -13.03
CA VAL A 1162 22.13 -33.03 -12.00
C VAL A 1162 21.20 -34.02 -12.70
N ILE A 1163 21.31 -35.30 -12.35
CA ILE A 1163 20.26 -36.28 -12.65
C ILE A 1163 19.39 -36.41 -11.40
N LEU A 1164 18.12 -36.04 -11.52
CA LEU A 1164 17.11 -36.36 -10.51
C LEU A 1164 16.52 -37.74 -10.79
N LYS A 1165 16.36 -38.55 -9.74
CA LYS A 1165 15.88 -39.94 -9.84
C LYS A 1165 14.62 -40.17 -9.01
N ASP A 1166 13.62 -40.80 -9.64
CA ASP A 1166 12.49 -41.42 -8.96
C ASP A 1166 12.16 -42.74 -9.67
N GLY A 1167 12.48 -43.87 -9.05
CA GLY A 1167 12.34 -45.20 -9.66
C GLY A 1167 13.20 -45.37 -10.92
N ASP A 1168 12.57 -45.65 -12.06
CA ASP A 1168 13.18 -45.77 -13.40
C ASP A 1168 13.14 -44.46 -14.20
N LYS A 1169 12.46 -43.43 -13.69
CA LYS A 1169 12.31 -42.13 -14.34
C LYS A 1169 13.42 -41.19 -13.93
N ARG A 1170 13.84 -40.34 -14.87
CA ARG A 1170 14.94 -39.39 -14.67
C ARG A 1170 14.56 -38.02 -15.19
N LEU A 1171 15.11 -36.98 -14.55
CA LEU A 1171 15.18 -35.64 -15.12
C LEU A 1171 16.64 -35.21 -15.18
N TYR A 1172 17.11 -34.87 -16.38
CA TYR A 1172 18.42 -34.27 -16.60
C TYR A 1172 18.29 -32.75 -16.48
N VAL A 1173 18.94 -32.16 -15.48
CA VAL A 1173 18.94 -30.72 -15.22
C VAL A 1173 20.34 -30.19 -15.52
N LYS A 1174 20.49 -29.32 -16.52
CA LYS A 1174 21.79 -28.88 -17.04
C LYS A 1174 21.91 -27.36 -17.08
N LEU A 1175 23.08 -26.84 -16.70
CA LEU A 1175 23.48 -25.46 -16.97
C LEU A 1175 23.98 -25.33 -18.42
N LEU A 1176 23.40 -24.40 -19.18
CA LEU A 1176 23.74 -24.19 -20.61
C LEU A 1176 24.78 -23.07 -20.86
N GLU A 1177 25.40 -22.54 -19.81
CA GLU A 1177 26.30 -21.38 -19.91
C GLU A 1177 27.78 -21.67 -20.08
N GLN A 1178 28.52 -20.66 -20.58
CA GLN A 1178 29.99 -20.62 -20.67
C GLN A 1178 30.71 -20.23 -19.35
N ASN A 1179 29.98 -19.83 -18.31
CA ASN A 1179 30.53 -19.43 -17.02
C ASN A 1179 30.93 -20.65 -16.14
N ASN A 1180 31.74 -20.46 -15.10
CA ASN A 1180 32.14 -21.51 -14.13
C ASN A 1180 31.05 -21.88 -13.10
N LEU A 1181 29.76 -21.62 -13.38
CA LEU A 1181 28.65 -21.95 -12.48
C LEU A 1181 28.47 -23.47 -12.32
N VAL A 1182 28.09 -23.93 -11.13
CA VAL A 1182 27.79 -25.34 -10.84
C VAL A 1182 26.56 -25.44 -9.94
N PHE A 1183 25.89 -26.60 -10.00
CA PHE A 1183 24.87 -26.96 -9.04
C PHE A 1183 25.48 -27.38 -7.71
N GLU A 1184 24.85 -26.97 -6.62
CA GLU A 1184 25.00 -27.57 -5.30
C GLU A 1184 23.67 -28.21 -4.88
N VAL A 1185 23.76 -29.27 -4.08
CA VAL A 1185 22.58 -29.93 -3.46
C VAL A 1185 22.62 -29.64 -1.97
N VAL A 1186 21.57 -28.99 -1.46
CA VAL A 1186 21.43 -28.66 -0.04
C VAL A 1186 20.09 -29.16 0.52
N ASP A 1187 19.97 -29.19 1.84
CA ASP A 1187 18.67 -29.44 2.50
C ASP A 1187 17.72 -28.24 2.30
N ALA A 1188 16.42 -28.50 2.24
CA ALA A 1188 15.38 -27.46 2.21
C ALA A 1188 15.22 -26.75 3.57
N LYS A 1189 16.19 -25.89 3.90
CA LYS A 1189 16.30 -25.11 5.14
C LYS A 1189 16.72 -23.67 4.82
N PRO A 1190 16.47 -22.71 5.75
CA PRO A 1190 16.93 -21.34 5.58
C PRO A 1190 18.45 -21.23 5.41
N TYR A 1191 18.91 -20.21 4.67
CA TYR A 1191 20.33 -19.89 4.56
C TYR A 1191 20.91 -19.41 5.89
N ALA A 1192 22.23 -19.53 6.06
CA ALA A 1192 22.90 -19.35 7.35
C ALA A 1192 22.70 -17.95 7.99
N LYS A 1193 22.46 -16.91 7.19
CA LYS A 1193 22.24 -15.53 7.67
C LYS A 1193 20.77 -15.21 7.95
N SER A 1194 19.88 -16.10 7.53
CA SER A 1194 18.44 -15.87 7.54
C SER A 1194 17.82 -16.20 8.89
N ILE A 1195 16.73 -15.52 9.23
CA ILE A 1195 15.93 -15.84 10.42
C ILE A 1195 15.25 -17.20 10.21
N ASN A 1196 15.21 -18.01 11.28
CA ASN A 1196 14.59 -19.34 11.29
C ASN A 1196 13.87 -19.60 12.63
N PRO A 1197 12.60 -19.19 12.77
CA PRO A 1197 11.85 -19.42 14.00
C PRO A 1197 11.59 -20.92 14.27
N THR A 1198 11.31 -21.26 15.53
CA THR A 1198 10.97 -22.66 15.91
C THR A 1198 9.48 -22.97 15.70
N GLY A 1199 9.11 -24.25 15.64
CA GLY A 1199 7.71 -24.70 15.56
C GLY A 1199 7.12 -24.80 14.14
N GLN A 1200 7.90 -24.43 13.12
CA GLN A 1200 7.54 -24.54 11.71
C GLN A 1200 7.39 -26.00 11.26
N ASN A 1201 6.61 -26.22 10.20
CA ASN A 1201 6.51 -27.52 9.54
C ASN A 1201 7.87 -27.97 8.99
N GLU A 1202 8.25 -29.21 9.29
CA GLU A 1202 9.51 -29.78 8.81
C GLU A 1202 9.46 -30.11 7.31
N ASN A 1203 10.58 -29.92 6.61
CA ASN A 1203 10.75 -30.24 5.18
C ASN A 1203 11.50 -31.57 4.99
N ILE A 1204 11.05 -32.62 5.70
CA ILE A 1204 11.72 -33.92 5.73
C ILE A 1204 11.81 -34.53 4.32
N GLY A 1205 13.00 -34.99 3.93
CA GLY A 1205 13.23 -35.67 2.66
C GLY A 1205 13.21 -34.75 1.43
N ILE A 1206 13.17 -33.43 1.62
CA ILE A 1206 13.18 -32.46 0.52
C ILE A 1206 14.59 -31.88 0.36
N LYS A 1207 15.08 -31.93 -0.88
CA LYS A 1207 16.37 -31.34 -1.29
C LYS A 1207 16.13 -30.08 -2.10
N LYS A 1208 17.14 -29.22 -2.13
CA LYS A 1208 17.17 -28.00 -2.92
C LYS A 1208 18.39 -28.03 -3.83
N LEU A 1209 18.17 -27.94 -5.14
CA LEU A 1209 19.21 -27.63 -6.10
C LEU A 1209 19.44 -26.12 -6.06
N ILE A 1210 20.68 -25.68 -5.95
CA ILE A 1210 21.02 -24.26 -6.01
C ILE A 1210 22.15 -23.99 -7.00
N VAL A 1211 22.14 -22.81 -7.59
CA VAL A 1211 23.25 -22.27 -8.40
C VAL A 1211 23.54 -20.87 -7.89
N LYS A 1212 24.80 -20.60 -7.54
CA LYS A 1212 25.23 -19.30 -7.04
C LYS A 1212 26.02 -18.58 -8.12
N ALA A 1213 25.50 -17.46 -8.60
CA ALA A 1213 26.20 -16.55 -9.49
C ALA A 1213 26.65 -15.32 -8.69
N LYS A 1214 27.95 -15.03 -8.71
CA LYS A 1214 28.51 -13.82 -8.10
C LYS A 1214 28.97 -12.87 -9.19
N SER A 1215 28.11 -11.93 -9.56
CA SER A 1215 28.40 -10.89 -10.54
C SER A 1215 27.43 -9.73 -10.38
N LYS A 1216 27.78 -8.57 -10.95
CA LYS A 1216 26.85 -7.42 -11.05
C LYS A 1216 25.81 -7.63 -12.15
N GLU A 1217 26.23 -8.17 -13.29
CA GLU A 1217 25.39 -8.46 -14.45
C GLU A 1217 25.58 -9.92 -14.83
N GLY A 1218 24.51 -10.58 -15.27
CA GLY A 1218 24.62 -11.97 -15.68
C GLY A 1218 23.31 -12.59 -16.13
N ASN A 1219 23.41 -13.86 -16.45
CA ASN A 1219 22.26 -14.72 -16.67
C ASN A 1219 22.48 -16.07 -15.96
N ILE A 1220 21.39 -16.82 -15.77
CA ILE A 1220 21.40 -18.23 -15.35
C ILE A 1220 20.48 -19.00 -16.30
N ASN A 1221 21.03 -19.93 -17.07
CA ASN A 1221 20.27 -20.77 -18.01
C ASN A 1221 20.23 -22.22 -17.56
N VAL A 1222 19.03 -22.71 -17.22
CA VAL A 1222 18.79 -24.08 -16.76
C VAL A 1222 17.88 -24.79 -17.75
N TRP A 1223 18.34 -25.91 -18.29
CA TRP A 1223 17.57 -26.81 -19.13
C TRP A 1223 17.22 -28.08 -18.39
N MET A 1224 15.95 -28.51 -18.49
CA MET A 1224 15.43 -29.70 -17.86
C MET A 1224 14.82 -30.60 -18.92
N ALA A 1225 15.35 -31.82 -19.06
CA ALA A 1225 14.90 -32.79 -20.04
C ALA A 1225 14.60 -34.16 -19.38
N PRO A 1226 13.37 -34.69 -19.50
CA PRO A 1226 13.01 -36.00 -18.95
C PRO A 1226 13.61 -37.12 -19.80
N PHE A 1227 13.92 -38.26 -19.17
CA PHE A 1227 14.31 -39.50 -19.84
C PHE A 1227 14.12 -40.71 -18.92
N MET A 1228 14.13 -41.92 -19.47
CA MET A 1228 14.08 -43.16 -18.70
C MET A 1228 15.50 -43.70 -18.40
N GLN A 1229 15.67 -44.47 -17.32
CA GLN A 1229 16.98 -45.01 -16.91
C GLN A 1229 17.70 -45.82 -17.99
N ASN A 1230 16.95 -46.49 -18.88
CA ASN A 1230 17.48 -47.29 -19.99
C ASN A 1230 17.71 -46.48 -21.28
N GLU A 1231 17.40 -45.19 -21.27
CA GLU A 1231 17.65 -44.28 -22.39
C GLU A 1231 18.99 -43.55 -22.21
N GLN A 1232 19.53 -43.01 -23.31
CA GLN A 1232 20.71 -42.16 -23.23
C GLN A 1232 20.33 -40.80 -22.64
N ILE A 1233 21.22 -40.23 -21.82
CA ILE A 1233 21.10 -38.85 -21.34
C ILE A 1233 20.92 -37.92 -22.56
N PRO A 1234 19.91 -37.02 -22.55
CA PRO A 1234 19.69 -36.06 -23.63
C PRO A 1234 20.94 -35.24 -23.97
N LYS A 1235 21.34 -35.23 -25.25
CA LYS A 1235 22.58 -34.58 -25.72
C LYS A 1235 22.35 -33.25 -26.45
N ASN A 1236 21.19 -33.07 -27.06
CA ASN A 1236 20.88 -31.90 -27.88
C ASN A 1236 20.17 -30.86 -27.04
N SER A 1237 20.92 -30.01 -26.34
CA SER A 1237 20.33 -28.88 -25.61
C SER A 1237 19.73 -27.86 -26.60
N PRO A 1238 18.66 -27.15 -26.21
CA PRO A 1238 18.12 -26.06 -27.02
C PRO A 1238 19.14 -24.92 -27.17
N GLU A 1239 19.01 -24.16 -28.26
CA GLU A 1239 19.69 -22.88 -28.39
C GLU A 1239 19.21 -21.93 -27.28
N VAL A 1240 20.12 -21.17 -26.68
CA VAL A 1240 19.79 -20.17 -25.65
C VAL A 1240 19.78 -18.78 -26.27
N LYS A 1241 18.58 -18.21 -26.43
CA LYS A 1241 18.36 -16.83 -26.88
C LYS A 1241 18.14 -15.87 -25.70
N PRO A 1242 18.52 -14.58 -25.82
CA PRO A 1242 18.11 -13.54 -24.86
C PRO A 1242 16.59 -13.47 -24.72
N LEU A 1243 16.09 -13.12 -23.53
CA LEU A 1243 14.64 -13.08 -23.25
C LEU A 1243 13.87 -12.19 -24.24
N SER A 1244 14.47 -11.06 -24.66
CA SER A 1244 13.90 -10.15 -25.65
C SER A 1244 13.64 -10.78 -27.02
N ASN A 1245 14.25 -11.93 -27.31
CA ASN A 1245 14.20 -12.61 -28.61
C ASN A 1245 13.46 -13.96 -28.53
N TRP A 1246 12.81 -14.28 -27.41
CA TRP A 1246 12.10 -15.55 -27.26
C TRP A 1246 10.89 -15.70 -28.19
N GLY A 1247 10.35 -14.59 -28.68
CA GLY A 1247 9.39 -14.58 -29.78
C GLY A 1247 9.90 -15.26 -31.06
N GLU A 1248 11.21 -15.49 -31.21
CA GLU A 1248 11.78 -16.19 -32.36
C GLU A 1248 11.77 -17.73 -32.23
N TYR A 1249 11.40 -18.31 -31.09
CA TYR A 1249 11.29 -19.77 -30.95
C TYR A 1249 10.04 -20.36 -31.64
N TYR A 1250 9.01 -19.54 -31.84
CA TYR A 1250 7.68 -19.93 -32.32
C TYR A 1250 7.15 -18.88 -33.27
#